data_AF-A0A7W8A9U0-F1
#
_entry.id   AF-A0A7W8A9U0-F1
#
_cell.length_a   1.000
_cell.length_b   1.000
_cell.length_c   1.000
_cell.angle_alpha   90.00
_cell.angle_beta   90.00
_cell.angle_gamma   90.00
#
_symmetry.space_group_name_H-M   'P 1'
#
loop_
_entity.id
_entity.type
_entity.pdbx_description
1 polymer ?
#
loop_
_entity_poly.entity_id
_entity_poly.type
_entity_poly.pdbx_seq_one_letter_code
_entity_poly.pdbx_strand_id
1 'polypeptide(L)'
;MPTDRPYLPPATQPVRAVVWAIHLALPLLGLWLLLAQEQLNVMWQHNPSHFWMILAVAGLNVTLGLMVSEASRRRQDARLFLVSMVFLTSAGFFFLHGLATPQVILPVGSLGFDIGQQVGLTVAAGFAFASALPLGEQAAARVLEAQHVIRGALIGFMILWGLASLLPGLTPLSDPPLREHADWLVWASIPGVLLYGAATVMMFLIHRRRPAAMLISLITAYALLGEAMLAGMSQLNWHLTWWLWHILLTLAFVFVGYSSYLKFRREGSSAGLFDAVALSATVARIKADYDRALEEVVEHVRRGEPLAATRLSGKFDLTESQAAVLDRAGEALANERRLSERLAALVDVSAQTRVGLPETELLATALERVRQAYGDVRIGLVSDGQVDIGSREYVFEGHAPVHRDQLVAYPLTVKGHLAGALEVPLGRTAQDEALAATLAGQLSISLENARLYHELNTLFRQYMSPDVANALLADPDQAALGGQLKQLTALFADLKGFTTFSERVTPGEIVEMLNRYHTAAVPCILDNGGTIVQFVGDALLALFNAPATQRDHAAAACRAALAMQEAAEVIAAESRGADVEWPTFRVGVNTGPALVGNIGSPELRGFNAMGDCVNVAARLQGVAEPGTVVIGATTLAQLGAGVTTRPLGKLELKGKDERVEAHVLLTMP
;
A
#
# COMPACT_ATOMS: atom_id res chain seq x y z
N MET A 1 3.67 -24.98 5.51
CA MET A 1 4.28 -23.73 5.02
C MET A 1 5.79 -23.91 5.02
N PRO A 2 6.48 -23.82 3.87
CA PRO A 2 7.94 -23.87 3.83
C PRO A 2 8.49 -22.56 4.38
N THR A 3 9.56 -22.66 5.15
CA THR A 3 10.20 -21.57 5.88
C THR A 3 10.90 -20.59 4.93
N ASP A 4 10.45 -19.34 4.96
CA ASP A 4 11.16 -18.20 4.39
C ASP A 4 12.54 -18.07 5.02
N ARG A 5 13.55 -18.58 4.33
CA ARG A 5 14.93 -18.11 4.53
C ARG A 5 15.18 -16.99 3.53
N PRO A 6 15.64 -15.80 3.97
CA PRO A 6 15.98 -14.74 3.04
C PRO A 6 17.03 -15.23 2.05
N TYR A 7 16.77 -14.99 0.76
CA TYR A 7 17.71 -15.27 -0.33
C TYR A 7 18.95 -14.40 -0.12
N LEU A 8 19.97 -14.98 0.51
CA LEU A 8 21.31 -14.42 0.50
C LEU A 8 21.91 -14.70 -0.90
N PRO A 9 22.39 -13.69 -1.64
CA PRO A 9 23.10 -13.95 -2.88
C PRO A 9 24.29 -14.87 -2.56
N PRO A 10 24.60 -15.86 -3.41
CA PRO A 10 25.69 -16.79 -3.14
C PRO A 10 26.96 -15.97 -2.90
N ALA A 11 27.49 -16.06 -1.67
CA ALA A 11 28.83 -15.59 -1.36
C ALA A 11 29.75 -16.13 -2.45
N THR A 12 30.32 -15.22 -3.24
CA THR A 12 31.24 -15.56 -4.32
C THR A 12 32.25 -16.55 -3.78
N GLN A 13 32.20 -17.80 -4.25
CA GLN A 13 33.18 -18.80 -3.86
C GLN A 13 34.56 -18.18 -4.09
N PRO A 14 35.45 -18.17 -3.08
CA PRO A 14 36.81 -17.72 -3.31
C PRO A 14 37.37 -18.64 -4.39
N VAL A 15 37.65 -18.10 -5.58
CA VAL A 15 38.50 -18.80 -6.55
C VAL A 15 39.76 -19.12 -5.77
N ARG A 16 39.97 -20.41 -5.47
CA ARG A 16 41.00 -20.87 -4.53
C ARG A 16 42.32 -20.24 -4.96
N ALA A 17 43.02 -19.55 -4.07
CA ALA A 17 44.32 -18.92 -4.35
C ALA A 17 45.32 -19.90 -5.02
N VAL A 18 45.11 -21.20 -4.80
CA VAL A 18 45.77 -22.32 -5.50
C VAL A 18 45.57 -22.27 -7.02
N VAL A 19 44.34 -22.07 -7.51
CA VAL A 19 44.05 -21.96 -8.94
C VAL A 19 44.81 -20.77 -9.55
N TRP A 20 44.87 -19.65 -8.83
CA TRP A 20 45.61 -18.47 -9.24
C TRP A 20 47.12 -18.68 -9.29
N ALA A 21 47.68 -19.26 -8.22
CA ALA A 21 49.09 -19.59 -8.17
C ALA A 21 49.46 -20.54 -9.33
N ILE A 22 48.59 -21.49 -9.67
CA ILE A 22 48.79 -22.37 -10.82
C ILE A 22 48.72 -21.59 -12.14
N HIS A 23 47.72 -20.74 -12.37
CA HIS A 23 47.60 -20.01 -13.65
C HIS A 23 48.75 -19.02 -13.91
N LEU A 24 49.36 -18.47 -12.86
CA LEU A 24 50.49 -17.53 -12.94
C LEU A 24 51.86 -18.23 -12.89
N ALA A 25 52.03 -19.30 -12.10
CA ALA A 25 53.32 -19.96 -11.96
C ALA A 25 53.57 -21.05 -13.02
N LEU A 26 52.52 -21.73 -13.51
CA LEU A 26 52.66 -22.82 -14.49
C LEU A 26 53.29 -22.36 -15.81
N PRO A 27 52.94 -21.19 -16.39
CA PRO A 27 53.61 -20.66 -17.58
C PRO A 27 55.11 -20.43 -17.38
N LEU A 28 55.49 -19.78 -16.27
CA LEU A 28 56.90 -19.51 -15.92
C LEU A 28 57.68 -20.80 -15.65
N LEU A 29 57.06 -21.79 -15.00
CA LEU A 29 57.65 -23.11 -14.78
C LEU A 29 57.83 -23.86 -16.10
N GLY A 30 56.87 -23.79 -17.02
CA GLY A 30 56.98 -24.36 -18.36
C GLY A 30 58.09 -23.70 -19.18
N LEU A 31 58.21 -22.37 -19.10
CA LEU A 31 59.30 -21.62 -19.71
C LEU A 31 60.66 -22.01 -19.12
N TRP A 32 60.78 -22.03 -17.80
CA TRP A 32 62.00 -22.45 -17.11
C TRP A 32 62.42 -23.87 -17.49
N LEU A 33 61.47 -24.81 -17.56
CA LEU A 33 61.76 -26.19 -17.93
C LEU A 33 62.29 -26.30 -19.37
N LEU A 34 61.67 -25.60 -20.32
CA LEU A 34 62.11 -25.61 -21.73
C LEU A 34 63.46 -24.89 -21.93
N LEU A 35 63.77 -23.87 -21.13
CA LEU A 35 65.08 -23.21 -21.15
C LEU A 35 66.16 -24.03 -20.43
N ALA A 36 65.80 -24.75 -19.36
CA ALA A 36 66.74 -25.57 -18.59
C ALA A 36 67.08 -26.91 -19.27
N GLN A 37 66.20 -27.41 -20.14
CA GLN A 37 66.40 -28.65 -20.90
C GLN A 37 66.35 -28.39 -22.41
N GLU A 38 67.50 -28.07 -23.00
CA GLU A 38 67.63 -27.80 -24.44
C GLU A 38 67.08 -28.93 -25.33
N GLN A 39 67.17 -30.19 -24.88
CA GLN A 39 66.65 -31.35 -25.61
C GLN A 39 65.13 -31.35 -25.80
N LEU A 40 64.39 -30.69 -24.90
CA LEU A 40 62.94 -30.54 -24.99
C LEU A 40 62.53 -29.36 -25.88
N ASN A 41 63.45 -28.44 -26.21
CA ASN A 41 63.14 -27.21 -26.92
C ASN A 41 63.34 -27.34 -28.44
N VAL A 42 62.57 -28.21 -29.07
CA VAL A 42 62.66 -28.53 -30.50
C VAL A 42 62.28 -27.33 -31.38
N MET A 43 62.97 -27.16 -32.52
CA MET A 43 62.61 -26.17 -33.54
C MET A 43 61.45 -26.69 -34.41
N TRP A 44 60.33 -25.98 -34.39
CA TRP A 44 59.15 -26.25 -35.21
C TRP A 44 58.75 -25.00 -36.01
N GLN A 45 59.05 -25.00 -37.30
CA GLN A 45 58.68 -23.89 -38.19
C GLN A 45 57.39 -24.19 -38.95
N HIS A 46 56.34 -23.39 -38.72
CA HIS A 46 55.08 -23.49 -39.46
C HIS A 46 54.42 -22.11 -39.65
N ASN A 47 54.82 -21.43 -40.74
CA ASN A 47 54.41 -20.04 -41.03
C ASN A 47 52.89 -19.82 -41.06
N PRO A 48 52.05 -20.69 -41.69
CA PRO A 48 50.60 -20.47 -41.71
C PRO A 48 49.94 -20.52 -40.32
N SER A 49 50.36 -21.44 -39.46
CA SER A 49 49.78 -21.56 -38.10
C SER A 49 50.12 -20.36 -37.24
N HIS A 50 51.35 -19.86 -37.36
CA HIS A 50 51.76 -18.63 -36.67
C HIS A 50 50.91 -17.44 -37.12
N PHE A 51 50.81 -17.22 -38.43
CA PHE A 51 50.06 -16.11 -39.00
C PHE A 51 48.58 -16.09 -38.55
N TRP A 52 47.88 -17.23 -38.71
CA TRP A 52 46.45 -17.30 -38.37
C TRP A 52 46.19 -17.18 -36.87
N MET A 53 47.06 -17.74 -36.03
CA MET A 53 46.96 -17.62 -34.57
C MET A 53 47.12 -16.16 -34.13
N ILE A 54 48.16 -15.47 -34.61
CA ILE A 54 48.41 -14.07 -34.30
C ILE A 54 47.29 -13.16 -34.83
N LEU A 55 46.80 -13.42 -36.04
CA LEU A 55 45.68 -12.66 -36.60
C LEU A 55 44.38 -12.85 -35.79
N ALA A 56 44.10 -14.07 -35.33
CA ALA A 56 42.94 -14.36 -34.49
C ALA A 56 43.03 -13.63 -33.14
N VAL A 57 44.22 -13.62 -32.51
CA VAL A 57 44.46 -12.89 -31.27
C VAL A 57 44.33 -11.38 -31.47
N ALA A 58 44.86 -10.84 -32.57
CA ALA A 58 44.69 -9.42 -32.92
C ALA A 58 43.21 -9.06 -33.09
N GLY A 59 42.43 -9.89 -33.80
CA GLY A 59 40.99 -9.69 -33.98
C GLY A 59 40.18 -9.73 -32.68
N LEU A 60 40.51 -10.67 -31.79
CA LEU A 60 39.92 -10.72 -30.44
C LEU A 60 40.22 -9.44 -29.65
N ASN A 61 41.46 -8.96 -29.71
CA ASN A 61 41.87 -7.73 -29.04
C ASN A 61 41.22 -6.47 -29.61
N VAL A 62 41.03 -6.38 -30.92
CA VAL A 62 40.24 -5.29 -31.52
C VAL A 62 38.81 -5.31 -30.97
N THR A 63 38.19 -6.49 -30.92
CA THR A 63 36.82 -6.65 -30.43
C THR A 63 36.71 -6.21 -28.97
N LEU A 64 37.58 -6.73 -28.10
CA LEU A 64 37.64 -6.34 -26.69
C LEU A 64 37.93 -4.85 -26.51
N GLY A 65 38.90 -4.32 -27.26
CA GLY A 65 39.26 -2.91 -27.22
C GLY A 65 38.11 -1.99 -27.61
N LEU A 66 37.36 -2.32 -28.66
CA LEU A 66 36.18 -1.55 -29.08
C LEU A 66 35.04 -1.64 -28.06
N MET A 67 34.80 -2.83 -27.49
CA MET A 67 33.79 -3.01 -26.44
C MET A 67 34.10 -2.18 -25.19
N VAL A 68 35.35 -2.22 -24.72
CA VAL A 68 35.80 -1.43 -23.56
C VAL A 68 35.77 0.07 -23.91
N SER A 69 36.15 0.45 -25.13
CA SER A 69 36.10 1.85 -25.57
C SER A 69 34.68 2.40 -25.61
N GLU A 70 33.72 1.60 -26.05
CA GLU A 70 32.31 1.97 -26.02
C GLU A 70 31.79 2.11 -24.59
N ALA A 71 32.14 1.18 -23.70
CA ALA A 71 31.82 1.29 -22.28
C ALA A 71 32.42 2.55 -21.63
N SER A 72 33.65 2.91 -22.00
CA SER A 72 34.30 4.16 -21.57
C SER A 72 33.52 5.39 -22.05
N ARG A 73 33.08 5.44 -23.31
CA ARG A 73 32.29 6.57 -23.85
C ARG A 73 30.96 6.73 -23.13
N ARG A 74 30.25 5.63 -22.88
CA ARG A 74 28.96 5.64 -22.17
C ARG A 74 29.10 6.11 -20.73
N ARG A 75 30.16 5.64 -20.04
CA ARG A 75 30.37 5.93 -18.62
C ARG A 75 31.23 7.16 -18.35
N GLN A 76 31.80 7.78 -19.39
CA GLN A 76 32.81 8.84 -19.28
C GLN A 76 33.91 8.43 -18.27
N ASP A 77 34.48 7.25 -18.47
CA ASP A 77 35.44 6.65 -17.54
C ASP A 77 36.84 6.53 -18.16
N ALA A 78 37.80 7.24 -17.56
CA ALA A 78 39.18 7.32 -18.03
C ALA A 78 39.94 5.99 -17.89
N ARG A 79 39.64 5.18 -16.87
CA ARG A 79 40.30 3.90 -16.64
C ARG A 79 39.88 2.90 -17.72
N LEU A 80 38.59 2.83 -18.02
CA LEU A 80 38.10 2.02 -19.16
C LEU A 80 38.73 2.48 -20.47
N PHE A 81 38.88 3.79 -20.70
CA PHE A 81 39.58 4.29 -21.89
C PHE A 81 41.01 3.76 -21.96
N LEU A 82 41.78 3.86 -20.88
CA LEU A 82 43.17 3.38 -20.84
C LEU A 82 43.27 1.87 -21.03
N VAL A 83 42.38 1.09 -20.41
CA VAL A 83 42.29 -0.38 -20.64
C VAL A 83 42.00 -0.68 -22.11
N SER A 84 41.11 0.07 -22.77
CA SER A 84 40.86 -0.09 -24.20
C SER A 84 42.10 0.17 -25.06
N MET A 85 42.96 1.10 -24.64
CA MET A 85 44.23 1.40 -25.32
C MET A 85 45.26 0.29 -25.17
N VAL A 86 45.26 -0.45 -24.07
CA VAL A 86 46.08 -1.67 -23.93
C VAL A 86 45.71 -2.67 -25.04
N PHE A 87 44.43 -3.03 -25.14
CA PHE A 87 43.96 -3.99 -26.14
C PHE A 87 44.19 -3.53 -27.58
N LEU A 88 43.90 -2.26 -27.89
CA LEU A 88 44.07 -1.73 -29.24
C LEU A 88 45.55 -1.58 -29.64
N THR A 89 46.43 -1.19 -28.71
CA THR A 89 47.88 -1.16 -28.95
C THR A 89 48.41 -2.56 -29.20
N SER A 90 48.07 -3.53 -28.33
CA SER A 90 48.48 -4.93 -28.51
C SER A 90 47.95 -5.52 -29.81
N ALA A 91 46.68 -5.31 -30.15
CA ALA A 91 46.09 -5.75 -31.42
C ALA A 91 46.85 -5.22 -32.62
N GLY A 92 47.15 -3.93 -32.60
CA GLY A 92 47.85 -3.24 -33.67
C GLY A 92 49.22 -3.82 -33.96
N PHE A 93 50.03 -3.98 -32.91
CA PHE A 93 51.38 -4.51 -33.05
C PHE A 93 51.44 -6.02 -33.28
N PHE A 94 50.47 -6.81 -32.79
CA PHE A 94 50.34 -8.22 -33.20
C PHE A 94 49.97 -8.35 -34.66
N PHE A 95 49.09 -7.48 -35.17
CA PHE A 95 48.79 -7.46 -36.60
C PHE A 95 50.05 -7.13 -37.41
N LEU A 96 50.78 -6.07 -37.06
CA LEU A 96 52.03 -5.70 -37.72
C LEU A 96 53.09 -6.81 -37.63
N HIS A 97 53.22 -7.49 -36.49
CA HIS A 97 54.11 -8.64 -36.31
C HIS A 97 53.70 -9.82 -37.21
N GLY A 98 52.40 -10.13 -37.27
CA GLY A 98 51.85 -11.18 -38.13
C GLY A 98 52.15 -10.93 -39.62
N LEU A 99 52.09 -9.69 -40.09
CA LEU A 99 52.42 -9.32 -41.48
C LEU A 99 53.85 -9.69 -41.88
N ALA A 100 54.78 -9.76 -40.93
CA ALA A 100 56.17 -10.11 -41.17
C ALA A 100 56.45 -11.61 -41.16
N THR A 101 55.42 -12.44 -40.99
CA THR A 101 55.57 -13.89 -41.15
C THR A 101 56.06 -14.17 -42.58
N PRO A 102 57.26 -14.73 -42.75
CA PRO A 102 57.84 -14.91 -44.08
C PRO A 102 56.96 -15.77 -44.97
N GLN A 103 56.90 -15.44 -46.26
CA GLN A 103 56.23 -16.23 -47.30
C GLN A 103 54.69 -16.31 -47.16
N VAL A 104 54.07 -15.49 -46.30
CA VAL A 104 52.60 -15.40 -46.21
C VAL A 104 52.10 -14.14 -46.94
N ILE A 105 52.56 -12.97 -46.53
CA ILE A 105 52.21 -11.68 -47.16
C ILE A 105 53.46 -11.01 -47.73
N LEU A 106 54.54 -10.95 -46.95
CA LEU A 106 55.83 -10.41 -47.37
C LEU A 106 56.80 -11.54 -47.76
N PRO A 107 57.60 -11.35 -48.83
CA PRO A 107 58.56 -12.36 -49.28
C PRO A 107 59.73 -12.56 -48.30
N VAL A 108 60.10 -11.53 -47.54
CA VAL A 108 61.13 -11.55 -46.49
C VAL A 108 60.61 -10.76 -45.28
N GLY A 109 60.94 -11.19 -44.06
CA GLY A 109 60.66 -10.40 -42.85
C GLY A 109 61.59 -9.18 -42.73
N SER A 110 61.21 -8.19 -41.92
CA SER A 110 62.03 -7.01 -41.64
C SER A 110 62.30 -6.82 -40.14
N LEU A 111 63.40 -6.17 -39.81
CA LEU A 111 63.81 -5.89 -38.44
C LEU A 111 62.74 -5.13 -37.65
N GLY A 112 62.10 -4.14 -38.28
CA GLY A 112 61.05 -3.33 -37.66
C GLY A 112 59.81 -4.12 -37.26
N PHE A 113 59.51 -5.21 -37.95
CA PHE A 113 58.40 -6.08 -37.58
C PHE A 113 58.79 -7.18 -36.59
N ASP A 114 60.05 -7.63 -36.62
CA ASP A 114 60.58 -8.57 -35.63
C ASP A 114 60.59 -7.95 -34.22
N ILE A 115 61.05 -6.70 -34.11
CA ILE A 115 61.05 -5.95 -32.83
C ILE A 115 59.70 -5.29 -32.53
N GLY A 116 58.79 -5.22 -33.51
CA GLY A 116 57.52 -4.51 -33.41
C GLY A 116 56.65 -5.02 -32.26
N GLN A 117 56.66 -6.34 -32.00
CA GLN A 117 55.95 -6.92 -30.86
C GLN A 117 56.44 -6.34 -29.52
N GLN A 118 57.75 -6.23 -29.30
CA GLN A 118 58.31 -5.71 -28.04
C GLN A 118 57.99 -4.24 -27.84
N VAL A 119 58.10 -3.45 -28.91
CA VAL A 119 57.76 -2.03 -28.89
C VAL A 119 56.28 -1.83 -28.58
N GLY A 120 55.40 -2.58 -29.26
CA GLY A 120 53.97 -2.55 -29.03
C GLY A 120 53.58 -2.94 -27.61
N LEU A 121 54.16 -4.03 -27.09
CA LEU A 121 53.93 -4.48 -25.72
C LEU A 121 54.42 -3.46 -24.68
N THR A 122 55.53 -2.78 -24.94
CA THR A 122 56.06 -1.72 -24.07
C THR A 122 55.14 -0.50 -24.03
N VAL A 123 54.62 -0.05 -25.18
CA VAL A 123 53.63 1.04 -25.24
C VAL A 123 52.34 0.63 -24.52
N ALA A 124 51.87 -0.60 -24.75
CA ALA A 124 50.71 -1.15 -24.06
C ALA A 124 50.92 -1.26 -22.53
N ALA A 125 52.15 -1.55 -22.07
CA ALA A 125 52.50 -1.57 -20.65
C ALA A 125 52.32 -0.20 -19.98
N GLY A 126 52.65 0.88 -20.70
CA GLY A 126 52.41 2.26 -20.26
C GLY A 126 50.92 2.54 -20.02
N PHE A 127 50.06 2.13 -20.95
CA PHE A 127 48.61 2.24 -20.79
C PHE A 127 48.08 1.32 -19.67
N ALA A 128 48.62 0.12 -19.53
CA ALA A 128 48.23 -0.82 -18.48
C ALA A 128 48.55 -0.25 -17.10
N PHE A 129 49.75 0.29 -16.90
CA PHE A 129 50.15 0.96 -15.68
C PHE A 129 49.30 2.20 -15.40
N ALA A 130 49.12 3.08 -16.39
CA ALA A 130 48.27 4.26 -16.26
C ALA A 130 46.83 3.90 -15.89
N SER A 131 46.28 2.80 -16.44
CA SER A 131 44.94 2.31 -16.11
C SER A 131 44.83 1.85 -14.66
N ALA A 132 45.92 1.40 -14.04
CA ALA A 132 45.91 0.91 -12.67
C ALA A 132 46.03 2.03 -11.63
N LEU A 133 46.57 3.21 -12.01
CA LEU A 133 46.76 4.36 -11.13
C LEU A 133 45.44 4.84 -10.46
N PRO A 134 45.50 5.32 -9.21
CA PRO A 134 44.37 5.97 -8.57
C PRO A 134 44.17 7.37 -9.17
N LEU A 135 43.47 7.44 -10.30
CA LEU A 135 43.14 8.70 -10.97
C LEU A 135 42.07 9.45 -10.16
N GLY A 136 42.41 10.63 -9.65
CA GLY A 136 41.42 11.59 -9.14
C GLY A 136 40.59 12.21 -10.28
N GLU A 137 39.52 12.93 -9.94
CA GLU A 137 38.57 13.47 -10.92
C GLU A 137 39.24 14.37 -11.97
N GLN A 138 40.12 15.28 -11.55
CA GLN A 138 40.83 16.18 -12.46
C GLN A 138 41.77 15.42 -13.42
N ALA A 139 42.47 14.40 -12.92
CA ALA A 139 43.36 13.59 -13.74
C ALA A 139 42.57 12.73 -14.75
N ALA A 140 41.45 12.16 -14.31
CA ALA A 140 40.55 11.41 -15.18
C ALA A 140 39.93 12.28 -16.28
N ALA A 141 39.51 13.51 -15.94
CA ALA A 141 38.97 14.47 -16.91
C ALA A 141 40.02 14.81 -17.99
N ARG A 142 41.26 15.12 -17.61
CA ARG A 142 42.34 15.40 -18.58
C ARG A 142 42.61 14.24 -19.52
N VAL A 143 42.57 13.00 -19.02
CA VAL A 143 42.74 11.81 -19.87
C VAL A 143 41.60 11.69 -20.88
N LEU A 144 40.36 11.97 -20.48
CA LEU A 144 39.19 11.94 -21.37
C LEU A 144 39.19 13.10 -22.37
N GLU A 145 39.62 14.30 -21.98
CA GLU A 145 39.79 15.42 -22.91
C GLU A 145 40.86 15.10 -23.97
N ALA A 146 41.96 14.47 -23.55
CA ALA A 146 43.03 14.04 -24.44
C ALA A 146 42.72 12.75 -25.22
N GLN A 147 41.54 12.13 -25.06
CA GLN A 147 41.27 10.79 -25.61
C GLN A 147 41.44 10.70 -27.14
N HIS A 148 41.02 11.74 -27.86
CA HIS A 148 41.13 11.80 -29.32
C HIS A 148 42.59 11.97 -29.75
N VAL A 149 43.36 12.77 -29.00
CA VAL A 149 44.79 12.98 -29.23
C VAL A 149 45.56 11.71 -28.96
N ILE A 150 45.30 11.02 -27.84
CA ILE A 150 45.95 9.75 -27.48
C ILE A 150 45.67 8.68 -28.53
N ARG A 151 44.41 8.53 -28.96
CA ARG A 151 44.04 7.57 -30.01
C ARG A 151 44.67 7.92 -31.35
N GLY A 152 44.63 9.20 -31.75
CA GLY A 152 45.27 9.68 -32.97
C GLY A 152 46.78 9.47 -32.97
N ALA A 153 47.44 9.73 -31.84
CA ALA A 153 48.86 9.49 -31.66
C ALA A 153 49.21 8.01 -31.76
N LEU A 154 48.42 7.11 -31.17
CA LEU A 154 48.63 5.66 -31.27
C LEU A 154 48.47 5.17 -32.72
N ILE A 155 47.39 5.56 -33.40
CA ILE A 155 47.15 5.19 -34.80
C ILE A 155 48.25 5.74 -35.69
N GLY A 156 48.62 7.02 -35.51
CA GLY A 156 49.71 7.65 -36.24
C GLY A 156 51.05 6.95 -36.01
N PHE A 157 51.35 6.57 -34.76
CA PHE A 157 52.55 5.81 -34.41
C PHE A 157 52.57 4.44 -35.10
N MET A 158 51.46 3.71 -35.11
CA MET A 158 51.37 2.42 -35.81
C MET A 158 51.53 2.55 -37.33
N ILE A 159 50.92 3.56 -37.95
CA ILE A 159 51.06 3.83 -39.39
C ILE A 159 52.52 4.19 -39.71
N LEU A 160 53.11 5.10 -38.94
CA LEU A 160 54.51 5.50 -39.12
C LEU A 160 55.46 4.31 -38.96
N TRP A 161 55.21 3.46 -37.95
CA TRP A 161 55.98 2.24 -37.72
C TRP A 161 55.87 1.26 -38.90
N GLY A 162 54.65 1.03 -39.39
CA GLY A 162 54.40 0.19 -40.55
C GLY A 162 55.11 0.71 -41.80
N LEU A 163 55.03 2.02 -42.08
CA LEU A 163 55.71 2.66 -43.20
C LEU A 163 57.23 2.57 -43.08
N ALA A 164 57.79 2.84 -41.90
CA ALA A 164 59.23 2.76 -41.65
C ALA A 164 59.76 1.31 -41.80
N SER A 165 58.93 0.31 -41.51
CA SER A 165 59.27 -1.11 -41.59
C SER A 165 59.04 -1.74 -42.97
N LEU A 166 58.20 -1.13 -43.82
CA LEU A 166 57.84 -1.63 -45.16
C LEU A 166 58.60 -0.94 -46.29
N LEU A 167 58.92 0.35 -46.16
CA LEU A 167 59.55 1.13 -47.22
C LEU A 167 61.05 0.84 -47.28
N PRO A 168 61.56 0.18 -48.33
CA PRO A 168 62.97 -0.20 -48.42
C PRO A 168 63.88 1.04 -48.42
N GLY A 169 64.91 1.04 -47.57
CA GLY A 169 65.92 2.09 -47.54
C GLY A 169 65.52 3.40 -46.86
N LEU A 170 64.28 3.50 -46.34
CA LEU A 170 63.85 4.68 -45.57
C LEU A 170 64.46 4.69 -44.16
N THR A 171 64.53 3.53 -43.52
CA THR A 171 65.12 3.35 -42.18
C THR A 171 65.79 1.98 -42.05
N PRO A 172 66.74 1.79 -41.10
CA PRO A 172 67.29 0.48 -40.77
C PRO A 172 66.26 -0.57 -40.32
N LEU A 173 65.02 -0.15 -40.03
CA LEU A 173 63.92 -1.04 -39.69
C LEU A 173 63.39 -1.84 -40.89
N SER A 174 63.68 -1.39 -42.11
CA SER A 174 63.33 -2.10 -43.35
C SER A 174 64.33 -3.20 -43.73
N ASP A 175 65.49 -3.25 -43.06
CA ASP A 175 66.52 -4.25 -43.31
C ASP A 175 66.08 -5.65 -42.83
N PRO A 176 66.66 -6.74 -43.39
CA PRO A 176 66.38 -8.09 -42.92
C PRO A 176 66.66 -8.26 -41.41
N PRO A 177 65.95 -9.16 -40.70
CA PRO A 177 66.13 -9.37 -39.27
C PRO A 177 67.59 -9.74 -38.93
N LEU A 178 68.05 -9.26 -37.77
CA LEU A 178 69.41 -9.50 -37.28
C LEU A 178 69.65 -11.01 -37.09
N ARG A 179 70.81 -11.50 -37.55
CA ARG A 179 71.23 -12.91 -37.38
C ARG A 179 71.90 -13.19 -36.03
N GLU A 180 72.25 -12.15 -35.27
CA GLU A 180 72.94 -12.24 -33.97
C GLU A 180 72.15 -11.53 -32.86
N HIS A 181 72.36 -12.01 -31.62
CA HIS A 181 71.74 -11.53 -30.39
C HIS A 181 71.82 -10.01 -30.27
N ALA A 182 70.66 -9.37 -30.24
CA ALA A 182 70.60 -7.94 -29.97
C ALA A 182 70.44 -7.71 -28.46
N ASP A 183 71.57 -7.68 -27.73
CA ASP A 183 71.61 -7.52 -26.27
C ASP A 183 70.81 -6.31 -25.76
N TRP A 184 70.72 -5.24 -26.56
CA TRP A 184 69.99 -4.02 -26.21
C TRP A 184 68.46 -4.22 -26.15
N LEU A 185 67.89 -5.17 -26.90
CA LEU A 185 66.44 -5.45 -26.91
C LEU A 185 65.96 -6.04 -25.59
N VAL A 186 66.84 -6.81 -24.91
CA VAL A 186 66.60 -7.30 -23.56
C VAL A 186 66.46 -6.11 -22.61
N TRP A 187 67.41 -5.18 -22.63
CA TRP A 187 67.36 -3.96 -21.80
C TRP A 187 66.16 -3.06 -22.11
N ALA A 188 65.76 -2.95 -23.38
CA ALA A 188 64.61 -2.16 -23.82
C ALA A 188 63.26 -2.73 -23.32
N SER A 189 63.19 -4.03 -23.04
CA SER A 189 61.96 -4.72 -22.64
C SER A 189 61.74 -4.73 -21.11
N ILE A 190 62.80 -4.48 -20.31
CA ILE A 190 62.73 -4.43 -18.83
C ILE A 190 61.71 -3.41 -18.32
N PRO A 191 61.66 -2.15 -18.82
CA PRO A 191 60.65 -1.19 -18.38
C PRO A 191 59.22 -1.69 -18.59
N GLY A 192 58.94 -2.36 -19.70
CA GLY A 192 57.61 -2.93 -19.98
C GLY A 192 57.22 -4.03 -19.00
N VAL A 193 58.15 -4.96 -18.69
CA VAL A 193 57.93 -6.02 -17.69
C VAL A 193 57.63 -5.42 -16.31
N LEU A 194 58.40 -4.42 -15.88
CA LEU A 194 58.19 -3.73 -14.60
C LEU A 194 56.83 -3.02 -14.55
N LEU A 195 56.44 -2.36 -15.64
CA LEU A 195 55.14 -1.66 -15.73
C LEU A 195 53.95 -2.64 -15.70
N TYR A 196 54.02 -3.76 -16.41
CA TYR A 196 52.99 -4.81 -16.33
C TYR A 196 52.93 -5.45 -14.94
N GLY A 197 54.07 -5.71 -14.31
CA GLY A 197 54.14 -6.23 -12.94
C GLY A 197 53.49 -5.26 -11.95
N ALA A 198 53.84 -3.98 -12.03
CA ALA A 198 53.22 -2.93 -11.21
C ALA A 198 51.70 -2.82 -11.48
N ALA A 199 51.28 -2.80 -12.74
CA ALA A 199 49.87 -2.75 -13.13
C ALA A 199 49.09 -3.96 -12.57
N THR A 200 49.66 -5.15 -12.64
CA THR A 200 49.09 -6.41 -12.11
C THR A 200 48.88 -6.31 -10.60
N VAL A 201 49.91 -5.91 -9.85
CA VAL A 201 49.83 -5.74 -8.38
C VAL A 201 48.79 -4.66 -8.02
N MET A 202 48.80 -3.52 -8.70
CA MET A 202 47.85 -2.43 -8.43
C MET A 202 46.41 -2.82 -8.74
N MET A 203 46.15 -3.51 -9.86
CA MET A 203 44.83 -4.05 -10.17
C MET A 203 44.40 -5.13 -9.18
N PHE A 204 45.32 -5.95 -8.68
CA PHE A 204 45.06 -6.91 -7.62
C PHE A 204 44.66 -6.25 -6.30
N LEU A 205 45.30 -5.14 -5.92
CA LEU A 205 44.91 -4.36 -4.74
C LEU A 205 43.49 -3.79 -4.87
N ILE A 206 43.09 -3.39 -6.09
CA ILE A 206 41.72 -2.95 -6.38
C ILE A 206 40.75 -4.14 -6.28
N HIS A 207 41.11 -5.29 -6.86
CA HIS A 207 40.33 -6.51 -6.76
C HIS A 207 40.13 -6.98 -5.31
N ARG A 208 41.16 -6.86 -4.45
CA ARG A 208 41.06 -7.21 -3.02
C ARG A 208 40.03 -6.35 -2.28
N ARG A 209 39.84 -5.09 -2.70
CA ARG A 209 38.82 -4.20 -2.14
C ARG A 209 37.44 -4.43 -2.77
N ARG A 210 37.40 -4.83 -4.05
CA ARG A 210 36.18 -5.03 -4.84
C ARG A 210 36.32 -6.29 -5.71
N PRO A 211 35.96 -7.48 -5.18
CA PRO A 211 36.15 -8.72 -5.92
C PRO A 211 35.22 -8.77 -7.13
N ALA A 212 35.80 -8.83 -8.33
CA ALA A 212 35.06 -8.93 -9.59
C ALA A 212 35.81 -9.79 -10.60
N ALA A 213 35.09 -10.70 -11.28
CA ALA A 213 35.65 -11.64 -12.26
C ALA A 213 36.33 -10.96 -13.46
N MET A 214 35.86 -9.77 -13.85
CA MET A 214 36.48 -9.00 -14.93
C MET A 214 37.85 -8.42 -14.53
N LEU A 215 38.01 -7.96 -13.29
CA LEU A 215 39.31 -7.52 -12.78
C LEU A 215 40.31 -8.68 -12.71
N ILE A 216 39.83 -9.87 -12.35
CA ILE A 216 40.64 -11.09 -12.35
C ILE A 216 41.21 -11.36 -13.74
N SER A 217 40.36 -11.30 -14.75
CA SER A 217 40.76 -11.56 -16.13
C SER A 217 41.78 -10.54 -16.63
N LEU A 218 41.64 -9.28 -16.22
CA LEU A 218 42.60 -8.23 -16.56
C LEU A 218 43.94 -8.40 -15.84
N ILE A 219 43.94 -8.79 -14.56
CA ILE A 219 45.15 -9.12 -13.78
C ILE A 219 45.90 -10.27 -14.44
N THR A 220 45.20 -11.36 -14.77
CA THR A 220 45.78 -12.51 -15.47
C THR A 220 46.33 -12.10 -16.83
N ALA A 221 45.61 -11.27 -17.59
CA ALA A 221 46.09 -10.80 -18.88
C ALA A 221 47.35 -9.92 -18.77
N TYR A 222 47.40 -8.98 -17.82
CA TYR A 222 48.58 -8.14 -17.60
C TYR A 222 49.79 -8.94 -17.12
N ALA A 223 49.58 -9.94 -16.26
CA ALA A 223 50.63 -10.85 -15.84
C ALA A 223 51.18 -11.67 -17.01
N LEU A 224 50.30 -12.30 -17.79
CA LEU A 224 50.70 -13.09 -18.97
C LEU A 224 51.36 -12.23 -20.05
N LEU A 225 50.97 -10.96 -20.20
CA LEU A 225 51.64 -10.01 -21.11
C LEU A 225 53.05 -9.64 -20.62
N GLY A 226 53.21 -9.41 -19.31
CA GLY A 226 54.53 -9.19 -18.71
C GLY A 226 55.43 -10.43 -18.82
N GLU A 227 54.86 -11.62 -18.59
CA GLU A 227 55.56 -12.88 -18.80
C GLU A 227 55.95 -13.06 -20.26
N ALA A 228 55.05 -12.78 -21.22
CA ALA A 228 55.33 -12.83 -22.66
C ALA A 228 56.48 -11.89 -23.09
N MET A 229 56.66 -10.74 -22.40
CA MET A 229 57.81 -9.86 -22.63
C MET A 229 59.13 -10.46 -22.10
N LEU A 230 59.13 -11.01 -20.88
CA LEU A 230 60.30 -11.67 -20.28
C LEU A 230 60.74 -12.89 -21.08
N ALA A 231 59.75 -13.66 -21.50
CA ALA A 231 59.87 -14.67 -22.52
C ALA A 231 60.57 -14.06 -23.73
N GLY A 232 59.94 -13.09 -24.39
CA GLY A 232 60.35 -12.41 -25.62
C GLY A 232 61.84 -12.09 -25.79
N MET A 233 62.54 -11.90 -24.66
CA MET A 233 63.98 -11.69 -24.54
C MET A 233 64.85 -12.88 -24.99
N SER A 234 64.36 -14.13 -25.00
CA SER A 234 65.21 -15.30 -25.26
C SER A 234 65.50 -15.59 -26.75
N GLN A 235 64.90 -14.84 -27.70
CA GLN A 235 65.18 -14.83 -29.16
C GLN A 235 65.33 -16.19 -29.89
N LEU A 236 64.84 -17.29 -29.31
CA LEU A 236 64.82 -18.63 -29.93
C LEU A 236 63.62 -18.77 -30.88
N ASN A 237 63.66 -18.06 -32.00
CA ASN A 237 62.60 -18.08 -33.00
C ASN A 237 62.32 -19.51 -33.49
N TRP A 238 61.04 -19.87 -33.62
CA TRP A 238 60.55 -21.19 -34.02
C TRP A 238 60.80 -22.35 -33.04
N HIS A 239 61.44 -22.12 -31.89
CA HIS A 239 61.55 -23.15 -30.87
C HIS A 239 60.24 -23.33 -30.09
N LEU A 240 60.08 -24.47 -29.40
CA LEU A 240 58.91 -24.74 -28.56
C LEU A 240 58.72 -23.68 -27.46
N THR A 241 59.79 -23.08 -26.93
CA THR A 241 59.72 -21.90 -26.06
C THR A 241 58.96 -20.76 -26.72
N TRP A 242 59.26 -20.44 -27.98
CA TRP A 242 58.61 -19.36 -28.71
C TRP A 242 57.12 -19.66 -28.99
N TRP A 243 56.78 -20.92 -29.34
CA TRP A 243 55.38 -21.34 -29.50
C TRP A 243 54.59 -21.29 -28.19
N LEU A 244 55.19 -21.71 -27.09
CA LEU A 244 54.57 -21.64 -25.76
C LEU A 244 54.09 -20.21 -25.48
N TRP A 245 54.85 -19.18 -25.86
CA TRP A 245 54.48 -17.79 -25.58
C TRP A 245 53.30 -17.31 -26.40
N HIS A 246 53.23 -17.71 -27.66
CA HIS A 246 52.08 -17.43 -28.50
C HIS A 246 50.81 -18.07 -27.95
N ILE A 247 50.92 -19.28 -27.40
CA ILE A 247 49.82 -19.97 -26.72
C ILE A 247 49.41 -19.24 -25.46
N LEU A 248 50.37 -18.81 -24.62
CA LEU A 248 50.09 -18.04 -23.40
C LEU A 248 49.40 -16.71 -23.71
N LEU A 249 49.88 -15.99 -24.73
CA LEU A 249 49.28 -14.76 -25.22
C LEU A 249 47.84 -14.99 -25.69
N THR A 250 47.62 -16.06 -26.47
CA THR A 250 46.28 -16.44 -26.95
C THR A 250 45.36 -16.73 -25.77
N LEU A 251 45.82 -17.51 -24.80
CA LEU A 251 45.05 -17.89 -23.62
C LEU A 251 44.68 -16.67 -22.76
N ALA A 252 45.60 -15.70 -22.62
CA ALA A 252 45.35 -14.45 -21.89
C ALA A 252 44.13 -13.71 -22.44
N PHE A 253 44.07 -13.50 -23.76
CA PHE A 253 42.99 -12.76 -24.39
C PHE A 253 41.70 -13.57 -24.53
N VAL A 254 41.81 -14.87 -24.83
CA VAL A 254 40.66 -15.79 -24.83
C VAL A 254 40.01 -15.82 -23.45
N PHE A 255 40.78 -15.79 -22.37
CA PHE A 255 40.25 -15.73 -21.02
C PHE A 255 39.47 -14.45 -20.75
N VAL A 256 40.01 -13.28 -21.15
CA VAL A 256 39.28 -11.99 -21.03
C VAL A 256 38.01 -11.98 -21.89
N GLY A 257 38.07 -12.50 -23.11
CA GLY A 257 36.93 -12.65 -24.01
C GLY A 257 35.84 -13.56 -23.43
N TYR A 258 36.23 -14.71 -22.92
CA TYR A 258 35.33 -15.69 -22.30
C TYR A 258 34.67 -15.14 -21.04
N SER A 259 35.43 -14.48 -20.15
CA SER A 259 34.89 -13.84 -18.96
C SER A 259 33.89 -12.73 -19.29
N SER A 260 34.16 -11.96 -20.35
CA SER A 260 33.23 -10.95 -20.88
C SER A 260 31.95 -11.62 -21.37
N TYR A 261 32.06 -12.65 -22.22
CA TYR A 261 30.91 -13.39 -22.75
C TYR A 261 30.04 -14.02 -21.66
N LEU A 262 30.65 -14.65 -20.64
CA LEU A 262 29.93 -15.28 -19.55
C LEU A 262 29.14 -14.25 -18.72
N LYS A 263 29.70 -13.06 -18.52
CA LYS A 263 29.03 -11.97 -17.82
C LYS A 263 27.84 -11.44 -18.64
N PHE A 264 28.02 -11.24 -19.95
CA PHE A 264 26.95 -10.85 -20.86
C PHE A 264 25.77 -11.85 -20.85
N ARG A 265 26.06 -13.15 -20.88
CA ARG A 265 25.00 -14.20 -20.81
C ARG A 265 24.20 -14.21 -19.50
N ARG A 266 24.79 -13.73 -18.39
CA ARG A 266 24.10 -13.66 -17.09
C ARG A 266 23.27 -12.39 -16.93
N GLU A 267 23.79 -11.26 -17.40
CA GLU A 267 23.19 -9.94 -17.19
C GLU A 267 22.28 -9.49 -18.35
N GLY A 268 22.35 -10.16 -19.51
CA GLY A 268 21.52 -9.87 -20.69
C GLY A 268 21.87 -8.56 -21.41
N SER A 269 22.85 -7.81 -20.92
CA SER A 269 23.24 -6.50 -21.44
C SER A 269 24.75 -6.31 -21.42
N SER A 270 25.27 -5.57 -22.41
CA SER A 270 26.66 -5.13 -22.45
C SER A 270 26.94 -3.91 -21.57
N ALA A 271 25.90 -3.23 -21.08
CA ALA A 271 26.00 -1.94 -20.38
C ALA A 271 26.71 -2.03 -19.02
N GLY A 272 26.64 -3.19 -18.34
CA GLY A 272 27.25 -3.41 -17.02
C GLY A 272 28.56 -4.21 -17.01
N LEU A 273 29.02 -4.64 -18.19
CA LEU A 273 30.07 -5.66 -18.31
C LEU A 273 31.40 -5.20 -17.69
N PHE A 274 31.75 -3.93 -17.85
CA PHE A 274 33.01 -3.35 -17.36
C PHE A 274 32.87 -2.46 -16.12
N ASP A 275 31.69 -2.36 -15.50
CA ASP A 275 31.45 -1.45 -14.36
C ASP A 275 32.38 -1.72 -13.17
N ALA A 276 32.75 -2.99 -12.94
CA ALA A 276 33.67 -3.37 -11.88
C ALA A 276 35.12 -2.91 -12.13
N VAL A 277 35.45 -2.55 -13.37
CA VAL A 277 36.76 -2.05 -13.79
C VAL A 277 36.78 -0.52 -13.83
N ALA A 278 35.63 0.16 -13.74
CA ALA A 278 35.54 1.61 -13.75
C ALA A 278 36.13 2.27 -12.48
N LEU A 279 36.39 3.58 -12.53
CA LEU A 279 36.86 4.36 -11.38
C LEU A 279 35.84 4.36 -10.24
N SER A 280 36.34 4.46 -9.01
CA SER A 280 35.49 4.51 -7.81
C SER A 280 34.45 5.63 -7.85
N ALA A 281 34.80 6.79 -8.42
CA ALA A 281 33.88 7.92 -8.60
C ALA A 281 32.75 7.59 -9.58
N THR A 282 33.05 6.91 -10.69
CA THR A 282 32.05 6.42 -11.65
C THR A 282 31.08 5.44 -11.01
N VAL A 283 31.59 4.49 -10.22
CA VAL A 283 30.75 3.54 -9.47
C VAL A 283 29.87 4.23 -8.44
N ALA A 284 30.38 5.24 -7.74
CA ALA A 284 29.60 6.02 -6.77
C ALA A 284 28.47 6.81 -7.45
N ARG A 285 28.75 7.42 -8.61
CA ARG A 285 27.74 8.11 -9.43
C ARG A 285 26.64 7.15 -9.89
N ILE A 286 27.03 5.99 -10.42
CA ILE A 286 26.08 4.94 -10.81
C ILE A 286 25.17 4.56 -9.65
N LYS A 287 25.73 4.35 -8.44
CA LYS A 287 24.93 4.03 -7.25
C LYS A 287 23.94 5.16 -6.87
N ALA A 288 24.38 6.41 -6.91
CA ALA A 288 23.51 7.56 -6.61
C ALA A 288 22.36 7.72 -7.62
N ASP A 289 22.58 7.32 -8.88
CA ASP A 289 21.53 7.33 -9.89
C ASP A 289 20.52 6.18 -9.66
N TYR A 290 20.98 5.01 -9.22
CA TYR A 290 20.09 3.92 -8.78
C TYR A 290 19.25 4.29 -7.56
N ASP A 291 19.84 4.94 -6.55
CA ASP A 291 19.12 5.36 -5.35
C ASP A 291 17.99 6.35 -5.72
N ARG A 292 18.25 7.29 -6.64
CA ARG A 292 17.23 8.20 -7.19
C ARG A 292 16.14 7.48 -8.00
N ALA A 293 16.51 6.45 -8.76
CA ALA A 293 15.53 5.62 -9.48
C ALA A 293 14.58 4.91 -8.52
N LEU A 294 15.12 4.39 -7.41
CA LEU A 294 14.33 3.70 -6.38
C LEU A 294 13.36 4.66 -5.69
N GLU A 295 13.79 5.88 -5.36
CA GLU A 295 12.93 6.92 -4.78
C GLU A 295 11.76 7.27 -5.71
N GLU A 296 12.02 7.43 -7.01
CA GLU A 296 10.97 7.75 -7.99
C GLU A 296 9.96 6.60 -8.17
N VAL A 297 10.42 5.34 -8.09
CA VAL A 297 9.56 4.15 -8.05
C VAL A 297 8.66 4.17 -6.82
N VAL A 298 9.23 4.41 -5.63
CA VAL A 298 8.49 4.49 -4.37
C VAL A 298 7.45 5.61 -4.43
N GLU A 299 7.77 6.74 -5.04
CA GLU A 299 6.86 7.87 -5.17
C GLU A 299 5.68 7.58 -6.12
N HIS A 300 5.92 6.92 -7.26
CA HIS A 300 4.84 6.48 -8.16
C HIS A 300 3.92 5.47 -7.49
N VAL A 301 4.48 4.52 -6.74
CA VAL A 301 3.70 3.54 -5.96
C VAL A 301 2.89 4.24 -4.87
N ARG A 302 3.44 5.26 -4.21
CA ARG A 302 2.73 6.07 -3.23
C ARG A 302 1.54 6.82 -3.86
N ARG A 303 1.68 7.28 -5.11
CA ARG A 303 0.63 7.96 -5.89
C ARG A 303 -0.39 7.03 -6.55
N GLY A 304 -0.15 5.71 -6.58
CA GLY A 304 -1.04 4.74 -7.20
C GLY A 304 -1.01 4.74 -8.74
N GLU A 305 0.06 5.28 -9.33
CA GLU A 305 0.23 5.34 -10.78
C GLU A 305 0.89 4.05 -11.29
N PRO A 306 0.50 3.54 -12.48
CA PRO A 306 1.13 2.37 -13.06
C PRO A 306 2.61 2.66 -13.33
N LEU A 307 3.47 1.79 -12.78
CA LEU A 307 4.92 1.85 -12.98
C LEU A 307 5.23 1.66 -14.46
N ALA A 308 5.66 2.72 -15.13
CA ALA A 308 6.17 2.62 -16.49
C ALA A 308 7.62 2.14 -16.45
N ALA A 309 7.82 0.83 -16.26
CA ALA A 309 9.15 0.18 -16.19
C ALA A 309 10.06 0.57 -17.38
N THR A 310 9.48 0.77 -18.57
CA THR A 310 10.19 1.23 -19.78
C THR A 310 10.71 2.66 -19.66
N ARG A 311 9.97 3.56 -18.99
CA ARG A 311 10.36 4.96 -18.77
C ARG A 311 11.51 5.06 -17.77
N LEU A 312 11.44 4.26 -16.70
CA LEU A 312 12.49 4.17 -15.67
C LEU A 312 13.75 3.49 -16.21
N SER A 313 13.60 2.42 -17.01
CA SER A 313 14.74 1.73 -17.65
C SER A 313 15.51 2.66 -18.60
N GLY A 314 14.82 3.46 -19.42
CA GLY A 314 15.48 4.43 -20.31
C GLY A 314 16.11 5.61 -19.58
N LYS A 315 15.51 6.07 -18.46
CA LYS A 315 16.01 7.21 -17.68
C LYS A 315 17.22 6.86 -16.80
N PHE A 316 17.26 5.62 -16.29
CA PHE A 316 18.27 5.17 -15.32
C PHE A 316 19.19 4.05 -15.83
N ASP A 317 19.13 3.75 -17.13
CA ASP A 317 20.04 2.81 -17.80
C ASP A 317 20.04 1.41 -17.14
N LEU A 318 18.87 1.01 -16.61
CA LEU A 318 18.67 -0.24 -15.86
C LEU A 318 18.75 -1.45 -16.81
N THR A 319 19.28 -2.58 -16.32
CA THR A 319 19.22 -3.82 -17.09
C THR A 319 17.79 -4.35 -17.20
N GLU A 320 17.52 -5.13 -18.24
CA GLU A 320 16.21 -5.76 -18.46
C GLU A 320 15.75 -6.59 -17.25
N SER A 321 16.69 -7.32 -16.63
CA SER A 321 16.42 -8.09 -15.41
C SER A 321 16.08 -7.21 -14.21
N GLN A 322 16.72 -6.04 -14.07
CA GLN A 322 16.47 -5.10 -12.98
C GLN A 322 15.10 -4.41 -13.13
N ALA A 323 14.75 -4.02 -14.36
CA ALA A 323 13.44 -3.46 -14.67
C ALA A 323 12.31 -4.46 -14.35
N ALA A 324 12.48 -5.74 -14.71
CA ALA A 324 11.51 -6.80 -14.42
C ALA A 324 11.36 -7.12 -12.91
N VAL A 325 12.37 -6.85 -12.09
CA VAL A 325 12.28 -6.99 -10.63
C VAL A 325 11.50 -5.82 -10.04
N LEU A 326 11.78 -4.59 -10.49
CA LEU A 326 11.07 -3.40 -10.03
C LEU A 326 9.58 -3.43 -10.39
N ASP A 327 9.24 -3.92 -11.58
CA ASP A 327 7.84 -4.07 -12.03
C ASP A 327 7.06 -5.04 -11.13
N ARG A 328 7.63 -6.23 -10.89
CA ARG A 328 7.05 -7.23 -9.96
C ARG A 328 6.93 -6.72 -8.53
N ALA A 329 7.93 -5.99 -8.04
CA ALA A 329 7.88 -5.38 -6.71
C ALA A 329 6.77 -4.31 -6.62
N GLY A 330 6.61 -3.52 -7.69
CA GLY A 330 5.53 -2.53 -7.81
C GLY A 330 4.14 -3.15 -7.79
N GLU A 331 3.92 -4.21 -8.58
CA GLU A 331 2.66 -4.95 -8.58
C GLU A 331 2.34 -5.57 -7.22
N ALA A 332 3.35 -6.16 -6.55
CA ALA A 332 3.19 -6.74 -5.22
C ALA A 332 2.76 -5.68 -4.19
N LEU A 333 3.41 -4.51 -4.17
CA LEU A 333 3.07 -3.43 -3.24
C LEU A 333 1.68 -2.84 -3.51
N ALA A 334 1.29 -2.70 -4.79
CA ALA A 334 -0.04 -2.25 -5.18
C ALA A 334 -1.14 -3.24 -4.74
N ASN A 335 -0.85 -4.55 -4.75
CA ASN A 335 -1.76 -5.56 -4.24
C ASN A 335 -1.89 -5.51 -2.71
N GLU A 336 -0.78 -5.37 -1.99
CA GLU A 336 -0.78 -5.26 -0.52
C GLU A 336 -1.57 -4.04 -0.05
N ARG A 337 -1.41 -2.88 -0.70
CA ARG A 337 -2.16 -1.67 -0.37
C ARG A 337 -3.67 -1.85 -0.59
N ARG A 338 -4.09 -2.42 -1.73
CA ARG A 338 -5.51 -2.72 -2.00
C ARG A 338 -6.11 -3.65 -0.95
N LEU A 339 -5.35 -4.65 -0.50
CA LEU A 339 -5.76 -5.52 0.59
C LEU A 339 -5.94 -4.73 1.91
N SER A 340 -4.99 -3.85 2.23
CA SER A 340 -5.07 -3.01 3.43
C SER A 340 -6.26 -2.06 3.42
N GLU A 341 -6.58 -1.44 2.28
CA GLU A 341 -7.76 -0.56 2.11
C GLU A 341 -9.07 -1.35 2.27
N ARG A 342 -9.16 -2.56 1.72
CA ARG A 342 -10.32 -3.46 1.89
C ARG A 342 -10.51 -3.94 3.32
N LEU A 343 -9.42 -4.25 4.03
CA LEU A 343 -9.46 -4.62 5.45
C LEU A 343 -9.93 -3.43 6.32
N ALA A 344 -9.47 -2.22 6.03
CA ALA A 344 -9.91 -1.03 6.74
C ALA A 344 -11.42 -0.79 6.57
N ALA A 345 -11.95 -0.95 5.35
CA ALA A 345 -13.40 -0.86 5.11
C ALA A 345 -14.20 -1.89 5.92
N LEU A 346 -13.66 -3.11 6.09
CA LEU A 346 -14.28 -4.17 6.86
C LEU A 346 -14.34 -3.83 8.36
N VAL A 347 -13.25 -3.25 8.90
CA VAL A 347 -13.20 -2.75 10.28
C VAL A 347 -14.19 -1.61 10.49
N ASP A 348 -14.27 -0.66 9.56
CA ASP A 348 -15.18 0.49 9.65
C ASP A 348 -16.65 0.07 9.65
N VAL A 349 -17.05 -0.87 8.78
CA VAL A 349 -18.42 -1.42 8.76
C VAL A 349 -18.74 -2.10 10.10
N SER A 350 -17.77 -2.82 10.68
CA SER A 350 -17.97 -3.45 12.00
C SER A 350 -18.17 -2.41 13.11
N ALA A 351 -17.47 -1.28 13.08
CA ALA A 351 -17.56 -0.25 14.12
C ALA A 351 -18.93 0.44 14.16
N GLN A 352 -19.65 0.50 13.03
CA GLN A 352 -20.94 1.18 12.91
C GLN A 352 -22.13 0.36 13.42
N THR A 353 -21.99 -0.95 13.61
CA THR A 353 -23.05 -1.81 14.17
C THR A 353 -23.50 -1.44 15.59
N ARG A 354 -22.74 -0.56 16.28
CA ARG A 354 -23.07 -0.09 17.63
C ARG A 354 -24.05 1.07 17.69
N VAL A 355 -24.39 1.70 16.57
CA VAL A 355 -25.24 2.90 16.56
C VAL A 355 -26.63 2.52 16.03
N GLY A 356 -27.69 2.78 16.80
CA GLY A 356 -29.09 2.46 16.47
C GLY A 356 -29.66 3.27 15.30
N LEU A 357 -28.97 3.28 14.16
CA LEU A 357 -29.38 3.94 12.94
C LEU A 357 -30.52 3.17 12.25
N PRO A 358 -31.44 3.86 11.56
CA PRO A 358 -32.41 3.23 10.67
C PRO A 358 -31.72 2.39 9.58
N GLU A 359 -32.34 1.28 9.17
CA GLU A 359 -31.81 0.30 8.20
C GLU A 359 -31.26 0.97 6.92
N THR A 360 -32.00 1.92 6.36
CA THR A 360 -31.62 2.67 5.15
C THR A 360 -30.41 3.57 5.32
N GLU A 361 -30.26 4.21 6.49
CA GLU A 361 -29.14 5.13 6.76
C GLU A 361 -27.85 4.35 7.06
N LEU A 362 -27.99 3.23 7.78
CA LEU A 362 -26.89 2.28 8.01
C LEU A 362 -26.38 1.72 6.68
N LEU A 363 -27.29 1.27 5.82
CA LEU A 363 -26.95 0.75 4.49
C LEU A 363 -26.25 1.79 3.64
N ALA A 364 -26.79 3.02 3.55
CA ALA A 364 -26.20 4.09 2.75
C ALA A 364 -24.77 4.46 3.21
N THR A 365 -24.56 4.55 4.52
CA THR A 365 -23.26 4.89 5.11
C THR A 365 -22.24 3.77 4.91
N ALA A 366 -22.66 2.51 5.08
CA ALA A 366 -21.82 1.35 4.84
C ALA A 366 -21.44 1.23 3.35
N LEU A 367 -22.40 1.48 2.44
CA LEU A 367 -22.19 1.48 0.99
C LEU A 367 -21.11 2.47 0.56
N GLU A 368 -21.15 3.70 1.07
CA GLU A 368 -20.18 4.72 0.66
C GLU A 368 -18.74 4.34 1.06
N ARG A 369 -18.54 3.75 2.25
CA ARG A 369 -17.22 3.28 2.68
C ARG A 369 -16.75 2.06 1.90
N VAL A 370 -17.65 1.13 1.62
CA VAL A 370 -17.34 -0.05 0.81
C VAL A 370 -16.97 0.34 -0.63
N ARG A 371 -17.69 1.31 -1.21
CA ARG A 371 -17.43 1.85 -2.55
C ARG A 371 -16.02 2.44 -2.68
N GLN A 372 -15.52 3.09 -1.62
CA GLN A 372 -14.16 3.62 -1.58
C GLN A 372 -13.07 2.52 -1.64
N ALA A 373 -13.33 1.32 -1.12
CA ALA A 373 -12.35 0.23 -1.07
C ALA A 373 -12.48 -0.83 -2.18
N TYR A 374 -13.69 -1.02 -2.73
CA TYR A 374 -14.00 -2.05 -3.72
C TYR A 374 -14.39 -1.50 -5.10
N GLY A 375 -14.59 -0.18 -5.25
CA GLY A 375 -14.97 0.44 -6.52
C GLY A 375 -16.48 0.52 -6.71
N ASP A 376 -17.00 0.17 -7.90
CA ASP A 376 -18.45 0.18 -8.19
C ASP A 376 -19.14 -0.98 -7.47
N VAL A 377 -19.56 -0.73 -6.23
CA VAL A 377 -20.30 -1.67 -5.38
C VAL A 377 -21.74 -1.21 -5.25
N ARG A 378 -22.67 -2.18 -5.31
CA ARG A 378 -24.11 -1.92 -5.23
C ARG A 378 -24.75 -2.86 -4.22
N ILE A 379 -25.81 -2.38 -3.57
CA ILE A 379 -26.65 -3.21 -2.70
C ILE A 379 -28.08 -3.12 -3.21
N GLY A 380 -28.73 -4.28 -3.32
CA GLY A 380 -30.18 -4.40 -3.53
C GLY A 380 -30.82 -5.01 -2.30
N LEU A 381 -32.01 -4.55 -1.94
CA LEU A 381 -32.84 -5.20 -0.93
C LEU A 381 -33.86 -6.09 -1.63
N VAL A 382 -34.33 -7.12 -0.93
CA VAL A 382 -35.38 -8.01 -1.46
C VAL A 382 -36.69 -7.24 -1.62
N SER A 383 -37.32 -7.40 -2.78
CA SER A 383 -38.72 -7.06 -3.05
C SER A 383 -39.39 -8.29 -3.68
N ASP A 384 -40.55 -8.71 -3.16
CA ASP A 384 -41.31 -9.86 -3.67
C ASP A 384 -40.53 -11.19 -3.80
N GLY A 385 -39.52 -11.40 -2.94
CA GLY A 385 -38.69 -12.61 -2.92
C GLY A 385 -37.53 -12.61 -3.92
N GLN A 386 -37.35 -11.55 -4.70
CA GLN A 386 -36.24 -11.34 -5.63
C GLN A 386 -35.39 -10.13 -5.21
N VAL A 387 -34.11 -10.10 -5.60
CA VAL A 387 -33.24 -8.95 -5.39
C VAL A 387 -32.90 -8.30 -6.72
N ASP A 388 -33.34 -7.04 -6.88
CA ASP A 388 -33.03 -6.23 -8.05
C ASP A 388 -31.92 -5.22 -7.73
N ILE A 389 -30.87 -5.25 -8.55
CA ILE A 389 -29.76 -4.28 -8.50
C ILE A 389 -29.69 -3.59 -9.87
N GLY A 390 -30.26 -2.40 -9.96
CA GLY A 390 -30.39 -1.67 -11.23
C GLY A 390 -31.39 -2.36 -12.16
N SER A 391 -30.90 -2.97 -13.25
CA SER A 391 -31.71 -3.76 -14.20
C SER A 391 -31.44 -5.26 -14.14
N ARG A 392 -30.76 -5.72 -13.09
CA ARG A 392 -30.30 -7.10 -12.94
C ARG A 392 -31.01 -7.76 -11.77
N GLU A 393 -31.60 -8.91 -12.06
CA GLU A 393 -32.30 -9.74 -11.10
C GLU A 393 -31.40 -10.89 -10.63
N TYR A 394 -31.35 -11.08 -9.31
CA TYR A 394 -30.57 -12.15 -8.66
C TYR A 394 -31.47 -13.09 -7.86
N VAL A 395 -31.28 -14.39 -8.10
CA VAL A 395 -31.91 -15.49 -7.35
C VAL A 395 -30.80 -16.31 -6.69
N PHE A 396 -30.88 -16.48 -5.38
CA PHE A 396 -29.85 -17.15 -4.58
C PHE A 396 -30.30 -18.54 -4.12
N GLU A 397 -29.44 -19.53 -4.29
CA GLU A 397 -29.60 -20.86 -3.67
C GLU A 397 -28.88 -20.87 -2.31
N GLY A 398 -29.59 -20.51 -1.25
CA GLY A 398 -29.03 -20.44 0.10
C GLY A 398 -28.04 -19.28 0.27
N HIS A 399 -26.81 -19.59 0.69
CA HIS A 399 -25.75 -18.60 0.97
C HIS A 399 -24.69 -18.52 -0.13
N ALA A 400 -24.89 -19.22 -1.26
CA ALA A 400 -23.90 -19.25 -2.33
C ALA A 400 -23.91 -17.93 -3.14
N PRO A 401 -22.74 -17.36 -3.47
CA PRO A 401 -22.67 -16.19 -4.33
C PRO A 401 -23.04 -16.54 -5.78
N VAL A 402 -23.60 -15.56 -6.49
CA VAL A 402 -23.98 -15.67 -7.90
C VAL A 402 -22.98 -14.87 -8.74
N HIS A 403 -22.30 -15.55 -9.66
CA HIS A 403 -21.35 -14.93 -10.57
C HIS A 403 -22.05 -14.54 -11.89
N ARG A 404 -21.90 -13.28 -12.31
CA ARG A 404 -22.33 -12.81 -13.64
C ARG A 404 -21.26 -11.92 -14.27
N ASP A 405 -20.71 -12.35 -15.40
CA ASP A 405 -19.70 -11.63 -16.17
C ASP A 405 -18.47 -11.21 -15.31
N GLN A 406 -18.35 -9.92 -15.01
CA GLN A 406 -17.28 -9.34 -14.17
C GLN A 406 -17.77 -8.90 -12.79
N LEU A 407 -18.89 -9.45 -12.31
CA LEU A 407 -19.48 -9.13 -11.02
C LEU A 407 -19.85 -10.40 -10.26
N VAL A 408 -19.80 -10.31 -8.93
CA VAL A 408 -20.23 -11.35 -8.00
C VAL A 408 -21.22 -10.73 -7.05
N ALA A 409 -22.40 -11.33 -6.95
CA ALA A 409 -23.40 -10.94 -5.98
C ALA A 409 -23.37 -11.91 -4.79
N TYR A 410 -23.26 -11.37 -3.58
CA TYR A 410 -23.28 -12.12 -2.33
C TYR A 410 -24.62 -11.90 -1.62
N PRO A 411 -25.31 -12.95 -1.15
CA PRO A 411 -26.58 -12.80 -0.45
C PRO A 411 -26.38 -12.12 0.91
N LEU A 412 -27.27 -11.20 1.25
CA LEU A 412 -27.40 -10.64 2.58
C LEU A 412 -28.59 -11.31 3.27
N THR A 413 -28.39 -11.84 4.47
CA THR A 413 -29.41 -12.63 5.18
C THR A 413 -29.71 -12.09 6.57
N VAL A 414 -30.97 -12.17 6.99
CA VAL A 414 -31.41 -11.86 8.36
C VAL A 414 -32.15 -13.07 8.91
N LYS A 415 -31.73 -13.61 10.07
CA LYS A 415 -32.31 -14.84 10.64
C LYS A 415 -32.42 -15.99 9.62
N GLY A 416 -31.41 -16.14 8.76
CA GLY A 416 -31.35 -17.17 7.70
C GLY A 416 -32.25 -16.95 6.48
N HIS A 417 -32.98 -15.83 6.40
CA HIS A 417 -33.80 -15.47 5.24
C HIS A 417 -33.10 -14.41 4.40
N LEU A 418 -33.27 -14.46 3.08
CA LEU A 418 -32.71 -13.47 2.17
C LEU A 418 -33.32 -12.09 2.46
N ALA A 419 -32.46 -11.11 2.71
CA ALA A 419 -32.83 -9.72 2.98
C ALA A 419 -32.34 -8.77 1.86
N GLY A 420 -31.30 -9.15 1.13
CA GLY A 420 -30.76 -8.37 0.02
C GLY A 420 -29.56 -9.06 -0.64
N ALA A 421 -28.80 -8.32 -1.42
CA ALA A 421 -27.54 -8.78 -2.00
C ALA A 421 -26.54 -7.63 -2.14
N LEU A 422 -25.26 -7.97 -1.98
CA LEU A 422 -24.11 -7.10 -2.22
C LEU A 422 -23.45 -7.50 -3.55
N GLU A 423 -23.52 -6.64 -4.55
CA GLU A 423 -22.85 -6.80 -5.85
C GLU A 423 -21.48 -6.11 -5.82
N VAL A 424 -20.42 -6.88 -6.03
CA VAL A 424 -19.03 -6.38 -6.11
C VAL A 424 -18.38 -6.80 -7.44
N PRO A 425 -17.38 -6.05 -7.93
CA PRO A 425 -16.56 -6.48 -9.05
C PRO A 425 -15.86 -7.82 -8.78
N LEU A 426 -15.71 -8.64 -9.83
CA LEU A 426 -15.02 -9.93 -9.75
C LEU A 426 -13.60 -9.73 -9.20
N GLY A 427 -13.28 -10.45 -8.12
CA GLY A 427 -11.96 -10.44 -7.52
C GLY A 427 -10.89 -10.95 -8.48
N ARG A 428 -9.66 -10.42 -8.38
CA ARG A 428 -8.52 -10.95 -9.14
C ARG A 428 -7.86 -12.14 -8.44
N THR A 429 -8.13 -12.30 -7.15
CA THR A 429 -7.54 -13.33 -6.29
C THR A 429 -8.62 -14.00 -5.44
N ALA A 430 -8.35 -15.22 -4.97
CA ALA A 430 -9.23 -15.90 -4.01
C ALA A 430 -9.40 -15.13 -2.68
N GLN A 431 -8.41 -14.31 -2.31
CA GLN A 431 -8.50 -13.45 -1.12
C GLN A 431 -9.53 -12.33 -1.31
N ASP A 432 -9.64 -11.79 -2.53
CA ASP A 432 -10.61 -10.74 -2.84
C ASP A 432 -12.05 -11.24 -2.68
N GLU A 433 -12.33 -12.44 -3.17
CA GLU A 433 -13.64 -13.09 -3.03
C GLU A 433 -13.96 -13.42 -1.57
N ALA A 434 -12.98 -13.90 -0.80
CA ALA A 434 -13.15 -14.18 0.62
C ALA A 434 -13.42 -12.91 1.45
N LEU A 435 -12.76 -11.80 1.12
CA LEU A 435 -13.00 -10.51 1.77
C LEU A 435 -14.39 -9.95 1.43
N ALA A 436 -14.83 -10.06 0.17
CA ALA A 436 -16.17 -9.68 -0.24
C ALA A 436 -17.26 -10.52 0.45
N ALA A 437 -17.05 -11.84 0.56
CA ALA A 437 -17.95 -12.73 1.30
C ALA A 437 -18.03 -12.35 2.79
N THR A 438 -16.89 -12.04 3.41
CA THR A 438 -16.82 -11.61 4.82
C THR A 438 -17.56 -10.30 5.03
N LEU A 439 -17.41 -9.35 4.09
CA LEU A 439 -18.12 -8.08 4.12
C LEU A 439 -19.65 -8.27 4.00
N ALA A 440 -20.11 -9.14 3.10
CA ALA A 440 -21.52 -9.49 2.99
C ALA A 440 -22.06 -10.12 4.30
N GLY A 441 -21.25 -10.97 4.95
CA GLY A 441 -21.56 -11.52 6.27
C GLY A 441 -21.69 -10.43 7.36
N GLN A 442 -20.77 -9.46 7.39
CA GLN A 442 -20.85 -8.33 8.33
C GLN A 442 -22.09 -7.46 8.07
N LEU A 443 -22.40 -7.14 6.82
CA LEU A 443 -23.61 -6.38 6.45
C LEU A 443 -24.89 -7.13 6.82
N SER A 444 -24.92 -8.45 6.67
CA SER A 444 -26.03 -9.31 7.10
C SER A 444 -26.30 -9.15 8.60
N ILE A 445 -25.25 -9.22 9.43
CA ILE A 445 -25.34 -9.02 10.89
C ILE A 445 -25.82 -7.60 11.21
N SER A 446 -25.31 -6.58 10.52
CA SER A 446 -25.74 -5.19 10.71
C SER A 446 -27.23 -4.99 10.41
N LEU A 447 -27.71 -5.59 9.31
CA LEU A 447 -29.12 -5.56 8.94
C LEU A 447 -30.01 -6.27 9.97
N GLU A 448 -29.56 -7.43 10.45
CA GLU A 448 -30.28 -8.16 11.50
C GLU A 448 -30.39 -7.33 12.77
N ASN A 449 -29.29 -6.70 13.22
CA ASN A 449 -29.31 -5.81 14.37
C ASN A 449 -30.25 -4.62 14.15
N ALA A 450 -30.19 -3.95 12.99
CA ALA A 450 -31.05 -2.82 12.70
C ALA A 450 -32.54 -3.18 12.77
N ARG A 451 -32.92 -4.35 12.22
CA ARG A 451 -34.30 -4.86 12.29
C ARG A 451 -34.71 -5.24 13.71
N LEU A 452 -33.82 -5.88 14.47
CA LEU A 452 -34.07 -6.19 15.88
C LEU A 452 -34.27 -4.92 16.71
N TYR A 453 -33.46 -3.88 16.49
CA TYR A 453 -33.64 -2.58 17.14
C TYR A 453 -34.99 -1.94 16.77
N HIS A 454 -35.42 -2.03 15.51
CA HIS A 454 -36.72 -1.52 15.08
C HIS A 454 -37.89 -2.30 15.70
N GLU A 455 -37.79 -3.63 15.77
CA GLU A 455 -38.77 -4.52 16.39
C GLU A 455 -38.89 -4.23 17.90
N LEU A 456 -37.76 -4.12 18.61
CA LEU A 456 -37.72 -3.76 20.03
C LEU A 456 -38.31 -2.36 20.28
N ASN A 457 -37.98 -1.36 19.45
CA ASN A 457 -38.55 -0.02 19.57
C ASN A 457 -40.08 -0.02 19.36
N THR A 458 -40.56 -0.80 18.38
CA THR A 458 -42.00 -0.95 18.11
C THR A 458 -42.72 -1.59 19.30
N LEU A 459 -42.14 -2.67 19.86
CA LEU A 459 -42.69 -3.33 21.06
C LEU A 459 -42.68 -2.40 22.26
N PHE A 460 -41.56 -1.71 22.57
CA PHE A 460 -41.50 -0.80 23.72
C PHE A 460 -42.56 0.30 23.63
N ARG A 461 -42.75 0.92 22.46
CA ARG A 461 -43.76 1.98 22.26
C ARG A 461 -45.21 1.55 22.50
N GLN A 462 -45.51 0.25 22.45
CA GLN A 462 -46.84 -0.27 22.80
C GLN A 462 -47.07 -0.37 24.31
N TYR A 463 -46.00 -0.42 25.11
CA TYR A 463 -46.07 -0.59 26.57
C TYR A 463 -45.60 0.63 27.37
N MET A 464 -44.93 1.61 26.74
CA MET A 464 -44.50 2.86 27.37
C MET A 464 -44.59 4.05 26.42
N SER A 465 -44.60 5.27 26.99
CA SER A 465 -44.57 6.50 26.20
C SER A 465 -43.36 6.54 25.25
N PRO A 466 -43.51 7.04 24.00
CA PRO A 466 -42.42 7.16 23.04
C PRO A 466 -41.17 7.85 23.59
N ASP A 467 -41.33 8.89 24.42
CA ASP A 467 -40.20 9.63 25.01
C ASP A 467 -39.40 8.79 25.99
N VAL A 468 -40.07 7.92 26.76
CA VAL A 468 -39.41 7.00 27.70
C VAL A 468 -38.68 5.91 26.91
N ALA A 469 -39.33 5.33 25.90
CA ALA A 469 -38.70 4.34 25.02
C ALA A 469 -37.46 4.91 24.32
N ASN A 470 -37.56 6.12 23.74
CA ASN A 470 -36.44 6.78 23.07
C ASN A 470 -35.30 7.08 24.04
N ALA A 471 -35.59 7.56 25.26
CA ALA A 471 -34.56 7.82 26.26
C ALA A 471 -33.80 6.54 26.66
N LEU A 472 -34.53 5.44 26.91
CA LEU A 472 -33.94 4.16 27.28
C LEU A 472 -33.16 3.47 26.14
N LEU A 473 -33.63 3.61 24.89
CA LEU A 473 -32.93 3.09 23.72
C LEU A 473 -31.65 3.88 23.39
N ALA A 474 -31.66 5.19 23.62
CA ALA A 474 -30.50 6.05 23.41
C ALA A 474 -29.41 5.82 24.48
N ASP A 475 -29.82 5.61 25.73
CA ASP A 475 -28.92 5.41 26.85
C ASP A 475 -29.53 4.43 27.87
N PRO A 476 -29.17 3.13 27.79
CA PRO A 476 -29.68 2.11 28.70
C PRO A 476 -29.34 2.37 30.17
N ASP A 477 -28.31 3.15 30.49
CA ASP A 477 -27.94 3.46 31.87
C ASP A 477 -28.98 4.38 32.54
N GLN A 478 -29.75 5.14 31.74
CA GLN A 478 -30.91 5.89 32.25
C GLN A 478 -32.01 4.98 32.80
N ALA A 479 -31.99 3.67 32.49
CA ALA A 479 -32.89 2.68 33.08
C ALA A 479 -32.63 2.47 34.59
N ALA A 480 -31.50 2.92 35.13
CA ALA A 480 -31.16 2.74 36.54
C ALA A 480 -32.20 3.37 37.47
N LEU A 481 -32.35 2.79 38.67
CA LEU A 481 -33.24 3.33 39.70
C LEU A 481 -32.75 4.70 40.17
N GLY A 482 -33.67 5.64 40.33
CA GLY A 482 -33.39 7.01 40.71
C GLY A 482 -34.14 8.01 39.86
N GLY A 483 -33.86 9.29 40.05
CA GLY A 483 -34.49 10.35 39.30
C GLY A 483 -33.81 11.69 39.52
N GLN A 484 -34.22 12.69 38.74
CA GLN A 484 -33.77 14.06 38.92
C GLN A 484 -34.89 14.92 39.49
N LEU A 485 -34.54 15.86 40.36
CA LEU A 485 -35.48 16.88 40.80
C LEU A 485 -35.70 17.86 39.64
N LYS A 486 -36.92 17.89 39.10
CA LYS A 486 -37.29 18.75 37.97
C LYS A 486 -38.59 19.49 38.26
N GLN A 487 -38.72 20.70 37.73
CA GLN A 487 -40.01 21.35 37.66
C GLN A 487 -40.80 20.75 36.49
N LEU A 488 -42.01 20.23 36.76
CA LEU A 488 -42.85 19.59 35.75
C LEU A 488 -44.32 19.95 35.96
N THR A 489 -45.16 19.63 34.97
CA THR A 489 -46.62 19.71 35.11
C THR A 489 -47.21 18.32 35.07
N ALA A 490 -47.99 17.98 36.08
CA ALA A 490 -48.73 16.72 36.15
C ALA A 490 -50.18 16.96 35.72
N LEU A 491 -50.70 16.08 34.87
CA LEU A 491 -52.09 15.99 34.46
C LEU A 491 -52.65 14.66 34.93
N PHE A 492 -53.74 14.71 35.69
CA PHE A 492 -54.56 13.56 36.01
C PHE A 492 -55.92 13.70 35.33
N ALA A 493 -56.39 12.64 34.69
CA ALA A 493 -57.76 12.54 34.19
C ALA A 493 -58.39 11.24 34.66
N ASP A 494 -59.71 11.24 34.80
CA ASP A 494 -60.52 10.14 35.33
C ASP A 494 -61.96 10.27 34.82
N LEU A 495 -62.65 9.15 34.60
CA LEU A 495 -64.01 9.14 34.04
C LEU A 495 -65.06 9.21 35.15
N LYS A 496 -65.65 10.39 35.37
CA LYS A 496 -66.63 10.58 36.44
C LYS A 496 -67.91 9.79 36.13
N GLY A 497 -68.19 8.78 36.97
CA GLY A 497 -69.34 7.88 36.81
C GLY A 497 -68.99 6.48 36.29
N PHE A 498 -67.70 6.21 36.03
CA PHE A 498 -67.22 4.91 35.55
C PHE A 498 -67.67 3.73 36.41
N THR A 499 -67.57 3.81 37.74
CA THR A 499 -67.98 2.70 38.62
C THR A 499 -69.45 2.36 38.41
N THR A 500 -70.34 3.36 38.40
CA THR A 500 -71.77 3.18 38.15
C THR A 500 -72.04 2.60 36.76
N PHE A 501 -71.28 3.03 35.74
CA PHE A 501 -71.36 2.47 34.40
C PHE A 501 -70.96 0.99 34.40
N SER A 502 -69.81 0.65 35.00
CA SER A 502 -69.25 -0.70 35.03
C SER A 502 -70.13 -1.75 35.73
N GLU A 503 -70.97 -1.32 36.67
CA GLU A 503 -71.95 -2.20 37.35
C GLU A 503 -73.15 -2.57 36.46
N ARG A 504 -73.35 -1.85 35.34
CA ARG A 504 -74.55 -1.95 34.48
C ARG A 504 -74.28 -2.53 33.10
N VAL A 505 -73.02 -2.70 32.72
CA VAL A 505 -72.60 -3.19 31.39
C VAL A 505 -71.75 -4.44 31.50
N THR A 506 -71.54 -5.12 30.37
CA THR A 506 -70.67 -6.29 30.30
C THR A 506 -69.19 -5.89 30.31
N PRO A 507 -68.26 -6.78 30.74
CA PRO A 507 -66.83 -6.50 30.66
C PRO A 507 -66.31 -6.13 29.27
N GLY A 508 -66.92 -6.69 28.21
CA GLY A 508 -66.56 -6.35 26.82
C GLY A 508 -66.88 -4.90 26.49
N GLU A 509 -68.05 -4.41 26.90
CA GLU A 509 -68.47 -3.01 26.72
C GLU A 509 -67.61 -2.03 27.53
N ILE A 510 -67.16 -2.43 28.73
CA ILE A 510 -66.20 -1.63 29.52
C ILE A 510 -64.88 -1.47 28.75
N VAL A 511 -64.33 -2.56 28.22
CA VAL A 511 -63.07 -2.54 27.47
C VAL A 511 -63.20 -1.74 26.19
N GLU A 512 -64.31 -1.88 25.47
CA GLU A 512 -64.58 -1.07 24.27
C GLU A 512 -64.61 0.42 24.59
N MET A 513 -65.35 0.83 25.62
CA MET A 513 -65.44 2.22 26.05
C MET A 513 -64.08 2.78 26.48
N LEU A 514 -63.33 2.06 27.32
CA LEU A 514 -61.99 2.46 27.74
C LEU A 514 -61.04 2.61 26.54
N ASN A 515 -61.03 1.64 25.62
CA ASN A 515 -60.19 1.71 24.43
C ASN A 515 -60.55 2.91 23.54
N ARG A 516 -61.84 3.25 23.40
CA ARG A 516 -62.25 4.44 22.63
C ARG A 516 -61.80 5.74 23.29
N TYR A 517 -62.01 5.90 24.59
CA TYR A 517 -61.53 7.08 25.32
C TYR A 517 -59.99 7.18 25.28
N HIS A 518 -59.28 6.09 25.49
CA HIS A 518 -57.81 6.08 25.40
C HIS A 518 -57.32 6.40 23.98
N THR A 519 -57.95 5.83 22.94
CA THR A 519 -57.60 6.10 21.53
C THR A 519 -57.73 7.58 21.20
N ALA A 520 -58.70 8.28 21.78
CA ALA A 520 -58.89 9.71 21.57
C ALA A 520 -58.02 10.58 22.50
N ALA A 521 -57.79 10.18 23.74
CA ALA A 521 -57.03 10.96 24.72
C ALA A 521 -55.51 10.90 24.52
N VAL A 522 -54.98 9.74 24.09
CA VAL A 522 -53.53 9.53 23.91
C VAL A 522 -52.92 10.54 22.94
N PRO A 523 -53.46 10.76 21.71
CA PRO A 523 -52.93 11.77 20.79
C PRO A 523 -52.93 13.18 21.38
N CYS A 524 -53.99 13.58 22.10
CA CYS A 524 -54.07 14.91 22.72
C CYS A 524 -52.89 15.20 23.66
N ILE A 525 -52.41 14.18 24.38
CA ILE A 525 -51.27 14.28 25.29
C ILE A 525 -49.95 14.24 24.51
N LEU A 526 -49.77 13.24 23.63
CA LEU A 526 -48.52 13.03 22.90
C LEU A 526 -48.22 14.18 21.92
N ASP A 527 -49.21 14.70 21.21
CA ASP A 527 -49.07 15.80 20.25
C ASP A 527 -48.68 17.13 20.94
N ASN A 528 -48.96 17.24 22.24
CA ASN A 528 -48.51 18.36 23.08
C ASN A 528 -47.18 18.07 23.81
N GLY A 529 -46.48 16.99 23.49
CA GLY A 529 -45.20 16.60 24.11
C GLY A 529 -45.34 16.08 25.54
N GLY A 530 -46.52 15.59 25.91
CA GLY A 530 -46.75 14.96 27.20
C GLY A 530 -46.31 13.49 27.20
N THR A 531 -45.80 13.02 28.34
CA THR A 531 -45.45 11.62 28.57
C THR A 531 -46.52 10.95 29.42
N ILE A 532 -47.20 9.96 28.85
CA ILE A 532 -48.15 9.13 29.60
C ILE A 532 -47.36 8.16 30.48
N VAL A 533 -47.57 8.26 31.79
CA VAL A 533 -46.87 7.43 32.79
C VAL A 533 -47.55 6.09 32.94
N GLN A 534 -48.87 6.11 33.19
CA GLN A 534 -49.65 4.90 33.40
C GLN A 534 -51.15 5.18 33.26
N PHE A 535 -51.88 4.13 32.93
CA PHE A 535 -53.32 4.02 33.11
C PHE A 535 -53.59 3.26 34.42
N VAL A 536 -54.57 3.72 35.21
CA VAL A 536 -55.03 3.06 36.43
C VAL A 536 -56.55 2.93 36.34
N GLY A 537 -57.01 1.83 35.75
CA GLY A 537 -58.44 1.66 35.45
C GLY A 537 -58.91 2.68 34.42
N ASP A 538 -59.82 3.55 34.82
CA ASP A 538 -60.40 4.66 34.06
C ASP A 538 -59.65 5.99 34.23
N ALA A 539 -58.60 6.00 35.05
CA ALA A 539 -57.74 7.16 35.26
C ALA A 539 -56.44 7.07 34.45
N LEU A 540 -55.88 8.22 34.10
CA LEU A 540 -54.56 8.34 33.47
C LEU A 540 -53.72 9.44 34.13
N LEU A 541 -52.41 9.21 34.16
CA LEU A 541 -51.40 10.18 34.58
C LEU A 541 -50.49 10.52 33.41
N ALA A 542 -50.36 11.80 33.11
CA ALA A 542 -49.38 12.33 32.19
C ALA A 542 -48.49 13.39 32.83
N LEU A 543 -47.23 13.43 32.40
CA LEU A 543 -46.23 14.39 32.83
C LEU A 543 -45.75 15.22 31.63
N PHE A 544 -45.61 16.51 31.83
CA PHE A 544 -45.03 17.44 30.86
C PHE A 544 -43.72 17.99 31.41
N ASN A 545 -42.74 18.21 30.54
CA ASN A 545 -41.34 18.45 30.90
C ASN A 545 -40.61 17.23 31.47
N ALA A 546 -41.02 15.98 31.23
CA ALA A 546 -40.23 14.80 31.57
C ALA A 546 -40.59 13.58 30.69
N PRO A 547 -39.61 12.74 30.23
CA PRO A 547 -38.17 12.92 30.39
C PRO A 547 -37.62 14.06 29.51
N ALA A 548 -38.28 14.33 28.38
CA ALA A 548 -37.96 15.43 27.48
C ALA A 548 -38.07 16.79 28.18
N THR A 549 -37.24 17.75 27.78
CA THR A 549 -37.30 19.11 28.32
C THR A 549 -38.21 19.97 27.48
N GLN A 550 -39.20 20.60 28.11
CA GLN A 550 -40.24 21.40 27.48
C GLN A 550 -40.40 22.70 28.27
N ARG A 551 -40.21 23.85 27.61
CA ARG A 551 -40.27 25.17 28.29
C ARG A 551 -41.70 25.62 28.58
N ASP A 552 -42.64 25.30 27.71
CA ASP A 552 -44.05 25.69 27.79
C ASP A 552 -44.93 24.58 28.41
N HIS A 553 -44.35 23.72 29.25
CA HIS A 553 -44.98 22.49 29.74
C HIS A 553 -46.32 22.70 30.45
N ALA A 554 -46.50 23.80 31.17
CA ALA A 554 -47.77 24.14 31.81
C ALA A 554 -48.87 24.45 30.76
N ALA A 555 -48.53 25.22 29.73
CA ALA A 555 -49.44 25.56 28.64
C ALA A 555 -49.78 24.33 27.79
N ALA A 556 -48.79 23.50 27.49
CA ALA A 556 -48.98 22.24 26.77
C ALA A 556 -49.89 21.27 27.51
N ALA A 557 -49.73 21.12 28.83
CA ALA A 557 -50.62 20.30 29.65
C ALA A 557 -52.07 20.81 29.62
N CYS A 558 -52.26 22.12 29.69
CA CYS A 558 -53.58 22.73 29.64
C CYS A 558 -54.24 22.60 28.26
N ARG A 559 -53.49 22.75 27.15
CA ARG A 559 -53.99 22.48 25.79
C ARG A 559 -54.39 21.02 25.62
N ALA A 560 -53.54 20.10 26.07
CA ALA A 560 -53.86 18.66 26.06
C ALA A 560 -55.14 18.36 26.85
N ALA A 561 -55.29 18.93 28.05
CA ALA A 561 -56.46 18.75 28.90
C ALA A 561 -57.76 19.25 28.23
N LEU A 562 -57.72 20.41 27.57
CA LEU A 562 -58.88 20.94 26.85
C LEU A 562 -59.22 20.08 25.62
N ALA A 563 -58.21 19.71 24.83
CA ALA A 563 -58.40 18.82 23.68
C ALA A 563 -58.95 17.44 24.08
N MET A 564 -58.54 16.91 25.24
CA MET A 564 -59.10 15.69 25.81
C MET A 564 -60.59 15.84 26.14
N GLN A 565 -61.01 16.99 26.69
CA GLN A 565 -62.43 17.23 26.97
C GLN A 565 -63.26 17.33 25.68
N GLU A 566 -62.75 18.03 24.66
CA GLU A 566 -63.40 18.11 23.35
C GLU A 566 -63.56 16.73 22.70
N ALA A 567 -62.49 15.93 22.69
CA ALA A 567 -62.53 14.58 22.13
C ALA A 567 -63.46 13.64 22.92
N ALA A 568 -63.48 13.76 24.25
CA ALA A 568 -64.36 12.98 25.11
C ALA A 568 -65.83 13.35 24.95
N GLU A 569 -66.15 14.63 24.72
CA GLU A 569 -67.50 15.10 24.45
C GLU A 569 -68.05 14.53 23.14
N VAL A 570 -67.22 14.42 22.09
CA VAL A 570 -67.61 13.76 20.83
C VAL A 570 -67.98 12.30 21.08
N ILE A 571 -67.14 11.55 21.80
CA ILE A 571 -67.40 10.13 22.12
C ILE A 571 -68.66 9.99 22.99
N ALA A 572 -68.79 10.83 24.03
CA ALA A 572 -69.94 10.80 24.91
C ALA A 572 -71.24 11.14 24.15
N ALA A 573 -71.20 12.11 23.22
CA ALA A 573 -72.34 12.51 22.41
C ALA A 573 -72.85 11.37 21.51
N GLU A 574 -71.97 10.55 20.96
CA GLU A 574 -72.36 9.37 20.15
C GLU A 574 -73.07 8.29 20.97
N SER A 575 -72.84 8.26 22.28
CA SER A 575 -73.51 7.34 23.21
C SER A 575 -74.85 7.86 23.75
N ARG A 576 -75.21 9.13 23.46
CA ARG A 576 -76.46 9.74 23.93
C ARG A 576 -77.66 9.01 23.30
N GLY A 577 -78.50 8.40 24.15
CA GLY A 577 -79.65 7.60 23.74
C GLY A 577 -79.50 6.09 23.94
N ALA A 578 -78.32 5.61 24.37
CA ALA A 578 -78.16 4.27 24.91
C ALA A 578 -78.80 4.14 26.32
N ASP A 579 -79.12 2.92 26.75
CA ASP A 579 -79.72 2.65 28.09
C ASP A 579 -78.83 3.11 29.26
N VAL A 580 -77.52 3.26 29.04
CA VAL A 580 -76.55 3.77 30.01
C VAL A 580 -75.63 4.80 29.35
N GLU A 581 -75.64 6.04 29.85
CA GLU A 581 -74.76 7.12 29.37
C GLU A 581 -73.29 6.83 29.71
N TRP A 582 -72.40 7.17 28.79
CA TRP A 582 -70.97 7.01 29.00
C TRP A 582 -70.41 8.12 29.90
N PRO A 583 -69.46 7.80 30.81
CA PRO A 583 -68.89 8.78 31.72
C PRO A 583 -67.98 9.78 30.99
N THR A 584 -67.83 10.98 31.53
CA THR A 584 -66.98 12.04 30.94
C THR A 584 -65.72 12.26 31.78
N PHE A 585 -64.62 12.66 31.14
CA PHE A 585 -63.40 13.00 31.87
C PHE A 585 -63.60 14.20 32.79
N ARG A 586 -62.94 14.14 33.94
CA ARG A 586 -62.61 15.28 34.79
C ARG A 586 -61.09 15.37 34.87
N VAL A 587 -60.53 16.56 34.69
CA VAL A 587 -59.07 16.72 34.55
C VAL A 587 -58.54 17.69 35.60
N GLY A 588 -57.41 17.34 36.21
CA GLY A 588 -56.68 18.17 37.15
C GLY A 588 -55.24 18.40 36.69
N VAL A 589 -54.79 19.65 36.67
CA VAL A 589 -53.45 20.02 36.20
C VAL A 589 -52.73 20.87 37.24
N ASN A 590 -51.54 20.46 37.65
CA ASN A 590 -50.73 21.22 38.60
C ASN A 590 -49.24 21.22 38.24
N THR A 591 -48.59 22.37 38.47
CA THR A 591 -47.16 22.57 38.19
C THR A 591 -46.34 22.71 39.46
N GLY A 592 -45.17 22.08 39.52
CA GLY A 592 -44.23 22.26 40.63
C GLY A 592 -43.01 21.33 40.55
N PRO A 593 -42.13 21.37 41.57
CA PRO A 593 -40.99 20.46 41.66
C PRO A 593 -41.45 19.02 41.98
N ALA A 594 -40.84 18.04 41.31
CA ALA A 594 -40.98 16.62 41.61
C ALA A 594 -39.69 15.86 41.25
N LEU A 595 -39.42 14.77 41.95
CA LEU A 595 -38.39 13.80 41.59
C LEU A 595 -38.95 12.92 40.48
N VAL A 596 -38.40 12.99 39.28
CA VAL A 596 -38.84 12.20 38.11
C VAL A 596 -37.76 11.23 37.65
N GLY A 597 -38.12 9.98 37.40
CA GLY A 597 -37.20 8.94 36.93
C GLY A 597 -37.78 7.54 37.09
N ASN A 598 -36.90 6.54 37.09
CA ASN A 598 -37.29 5.13 37.22
C ASN A 598 -37.40 4.76 38.71
N ILE A 599 -38.62 4.44 39.13
CA ILE A 599 -38.96 4.12 40.52
C ILE A 599 -39.53 2.70 40.56
N GLY A 600 -39.13 1.90 41.55
CA GLY A 600 -39.56 0.50 41.69
C GLY A 600 -38.46 -0.40 42.21
N SER A 601 -38.45 -1.66 41.77
CA SER A 601 -37.38 -2.62 42.05
C SER A 601 -36.52 -2.87 40.80
N PRO A 602 -35.36 -3.53 40.92
CA PRO A 602 -34.56 -3.90 39.76
C PRO A 602 -35.30 -4.72 38.71
N GLU A 603 -36.26 -5.57 39.14
CA GLU A 603 -37.07 -6.48 38.32
C GLU A 603 -38.29 -5.81 37.69
N LEU A 604 -38.84 -4.76 38.32
CA LEU A 604 -39.98 -4.01 37.80
C LEU A 604 -39.82 -2.52 38.11
N ARG A 605 -39.51 -1.75 37.07
CA ARG A 605 -39.28 -0.30 37.12
C ARG A 605 -40.39 0.42 36.36
N GLY A 606 -40.89 1.51 36.92
CA GLY A 606 -41.82 2.41 36.24
C GLY A 606 -41.23 3.81 36.16
N PHE A 607 -41.27 4.41 34.98
CA PHE A 607 -40.96 5.84 34.83
C PHE A 607 -42.08 6.65 35.49
N ASN A 608 -41.79 7.37 36.57
CA ASN A 608 -42.82 8.07 37.34
C ASN A 608 -42.26 9.35 38.00
N ALA A 609 -43.14 10.16 38.57
CA ALA A 609 -42.80 11.36 39.32
C ALA A 609 -43.34 11.31 40.75
N MET A 610 -42.47 11.62 41.72
CA MET A 610 -42.81 11.78 43.12
C MET A 610 -42.65 13.23 43.54
N GLY A 611 -43.75 13.85 43.96
CA GLY A 611 -43.73 15.21 44.45
C GLY A 611 -45.12 15.69 44.84
N ASP A 612 -45.14 16.74 45.65
CA ASP A 612 -46.39 17.34 46.10
C ASP A 612 -47.25 17.84 44.92
N CYS A 613 -46.62 18.34 43.85
CA CYS A 613 -47.34 18.83 42.69
C CYS A 613 -48.17 17.75 41.99
N VAL A 614 -47.67 16.51 41.92
CA VAL A 614 -48.35 15.34 41.35
C VAL A 614 -49.59 15.01 42.19
N ASN A 615 -49.45 14.99 43.52
CA ASN A 615 -50.56 14.73 44.43
C ASN A 615 -51.63 15.83 44.36
N VAL A 616 -51.23 17.10 44.22
CA VAL A 616 -52.16 18.22 44.03
C VAL A 616 -52.93 18.07 42.72
N ALA A 617 -52.28 17.70 41.61
CA ALA A 617 -52.98 17.48 40.34
C ALA A 617 -54.09 16.41 40.46
N ALA A 618 -53.80 15.27 41.11
CA ALA A 618 -54.81 14.24 41.37
C ALA A 618 -55.98 14.75 42.24
N ARG A 619 -55.69 15.57 43.24
CA ARG A 619 -56.73 16.16 44.11
C ARG A 619 -57.58 17.20 43.37
N LEU A 620 -56.97 18.00 42.50
CA LEU A 620 -57.66 18.96 41.63
C LEU A 620 -58.59 18.23 40.63
N GLN A 621 -58.13 17.11 40.09
CA GLN A 621 -58.96 16.23 39.27
C GLN A 621 -60.18 15.73 40.07
N GLY A 622 -59.99 15.35 41.34
CA GLY A 622 -61.05 14.87 42.22
C GLY A 622 -62.18 15.88 42.49
N VAL A 623 -61.89 17.18 42.45
CA VAL A 623 -62.86 18.28 42.66
C VAL A 623 -63.42 18.85 41.35
N ALA A 624 -62.88 18.44 40.19
CA ALA A 624 -63.36 18.87 38.90
C ALA A 624 -64.72 18.23 38.59
N GLU A 625 -65.63 19.03 38.04
CA GLU A 625 -66.90 18.56 37.51
C GLU A 625 -66.67 17.81 36.18
N PRO A 626 -67.55 16.86 35.78
CA PRO A 626 -67.47 16.20 34.48
C PRO A 626 -67.36 17.22 33.35
N GLY A 627 -66.48 16.98 32.38
CA GLY A 627 -66.27 17.88 31.24
C GLY A 627 -65.39 19.10 31.55
N THR A 628 -64.85 19.23 32.77
CA THR A 628 -64.06 20.41 33.17
C THR A 628 -62.59 20.11 33.44
N VAL A 629 -61.76 21.13 33.30
CA VAL A 629 -60.33 21.11 33.64
C VAL A 629 -60.09 22.06 34.80
N VAL A 630 -59.59 21.54 35.92
CA VAL A 630 -59.21 22.34 37.09
C VAL A 630 -57.70 22.46 37.18
N ILE A 631 -57.21 23.70 37.29
CA ILE A 631 -55.80 24.02 37.36
C ILE A 631 -55.43 24.68 38.69
N GLY A 632 -54.23 24.39 39.20
CA GLY A 632 -53.67 25.05 40.38
C GLY A 632 -53.12 26.44 40.07
N ALA A 633 -52.98 27.28 41.10
CA ALA A 633 -52.42 28.64 40.95
C ALA A 633 -51.00 28.65 40.36
N THR A 634 -50.17 27.65 40.65
CA THR A 634 -48.82 27.54 40.08
C THR A 634 -48.83 27.25 38.59
N THR A 635 -49.82 26.49 38.11
CA THR A 635 -50.05 26.29 36.67
C THR A 635 -50.49 27.60 36.04
N LEU A 636 -51.52 28.24 36.60
CA LEU A 636 -52.07 29.50 36.10
C LEU A 636 -51.00 30.59 35.96
N ALA A 637 -50.09 30.70 36.93
CA ALA A 637 -48.98 31.66 36.90
C ALA A 637 -48.02 31.48 35.70
N GLN A 638 -48.04 30.31 35.05
CA GLN A 638 -47.19 29.98 33.90
C GLN A 638 -47.92 30.03 32.55
N LEU A 639 -49.23 30.29 32.52
CA LEU A 639 -50.04 30.21 31.30
C LEU A 639 -50.05 31.46 30.42
N GLY A 640 -49.33 32.53 30.79
CA GLY A 640 -49.23 33.75 29.97
C GLY A 640 -50.55 34.52 29.82
N ALA A 641 -50.60 35.46 28.87
CA ALA A 641 -51.79 36.28 28.61
C ALA A 641 -52.78 35.57 27.66
N GLY A 642 -54.08 35.86 27.77
CA GLY A 642 -55.12 35.34 26.87
C GLY A 642 -55.86 34.09 27.37
N VAL A 643 -55.52 33.59 28.56
CA VAL A 643 -56.21 32.46 29.18
C VAL A 643 -57.44 32.92 29.95
N THR A 644 -58.58 32.27 29.71
CA THR A 644 -59.82 32.54 30.44
C THR A 644 -60.06 31.46 31.48
N THR A 645 -60.24 31.86 32.74
CA THR A 645 -60.50 30.94 33.85
C THR A 645 -61.63 31.44 34.75
N ARG A 646 -62.23 30.52 35.52
CA ARG A 646 -63.20 30.82 36.56
C ARG A 646 -62.64 30.40 37.93
N PRO A 647 -62.51 31.31 38.92
CA PRO A 647 -61.96 30.94 40.22
C PRO A 647 -62.89 29.98 40.96
N LEU A 648 -62.30 28.96 41.59
CA LEU A 648 -62.96 28.09 42.58
C LEU A 648 -62.62 28.51 44.01
N GLY A 649 -61.70 29.47 44.17
CA GLY A 649 -61.21 29.94 45.46
C GLY A 649 -60.17 29.00 46.06
N LYS A 650 -59.98 29.12 47.38
CA LYS A 650 -59.03 28.33 48.16
C LYS A 650 -59.70 27.05 48.66
N LEU A 651 -59.35 25.92 48.05
CA LEU A 651 -59.91 24.61 48.35
C LEU A 651 -59.14 23.92 49.47
N GLU A 652 -59.87 23.25 50.36
CA GLU A 652 -59.31 22.31 51.33
C GLU A 652 -59.14 20.95 50.66
N LEU A 653 -57.90 20.57 50.36
CA LEU A 653 -57.60 19.27 49.75
C LEU A 653 -57.12 18.29 50.82
N LYS A 654 -57.58 17.04 50.75
CA LYS A 654 -57.25 16.00 51.73
C LYS A 654 -55.73 15.82 51.88
N GLY A 655 -55.19 16.03 53.08
CA GLY A 655 -53.77 15.89 53.38
C GLY A 655 -52.92 17.08 52.95
N LYS A 656 -53.51 18.29 52.90
CA LYS A 656 -52.82 19.58 52.77
C LYS A 656 -53.16 20.46 53.97
N ASP A 657 -52.13 20.99 54.63
CA ASP A 657 -52.32 21.95 55.73
C ASP A 657 -52.70 23.35 55.20
N GLU A 658 -52.16 23.72 54.03
CA GLU A 658 -52.49 24.97 53.34
C GLU A 658 -53.58 24.77 52.29
N ARG A 659 -54.53 25.71 52.23
CA ARG A 659 -55.57 25.70 51.20
C ARG A 659 -54.97 26.01 49.83
N VAL A 660 -55.35 25.22 48.83
CA VAL A 660 -54.84 25.34 47.46
C VAL A 660 -55.80 26.18 46.63
N GLU A 661 -55.30 27.25 46.04
CA GLU A 661 -56.06 28.07 45.10
C GLU A 661 -56.19 27.37 43.75
N ALA A 662 -57.43 27.27 43.26
CA ALA A 662 -57.77 26.52 42.06
C ALA A 662 -58.71 27.31 41.15
N HIS A 663 -58.61 27.04 39.85
CA HIS A 663 -59.41 27.67 38.81
C HIS A 663 -59.92 26.62 37.82
N VAL A 664 -61.14 26.79 37.32
CA VAL A 664 -61.60 26.07 36.12
C VAL A 664 -61.03 26.77 34.91
N LEU A 665 -60.30 26.04 34.09
CA LEU A 665 -59.80 26.51 32.80
C LEU A 665 -60.95 26.45 31.77
N LEU A 666 -61.23 27.58 31.12
CA LEU A 666 -62.32 27.68 30.14
C LEU A 666 -61.78 27.67 28.71
N THR A 667 -60.82 28.55 28.41
CA THR A 667 -60.22 28.65 27.08
C THR A 667 -58.75 29.05 27.15
N MET A 668 -57.99 28.64 26.13
CA MET A 668 -56.63 29.07 25.87
C MET A 668 -56.52 29.65 24.43
N PRO A 669 -55.56 30.56 24.19
CA PRO A 669 -55.32 31.16 22.89
C PRO A 669 -54.74 30.21 21.85
#